data_AF-A0A7V2DEK3-F1
#
_entry.id   AF-A0A7V2DEK3-F1
#
_cell.length_a   1.000
_cell.length_b   1.000
_cell.length_c   1.000
_cell.angle_alpha   90.00
_cell.angle_beta   90.00
_cell.angle_gamma   90.00
#
_symmetry.space_group_name_H-M   'P 1'
#
loop_
_entity.id
_entity.type
_entity.pdbx_description
1 polymer ?
#
loop_
_entity_poly.entity_id
_entity_poly.type
_entity_poly.pdbx_seq_one_letter_code
_entity_poly.pdbx_strand_id
1 'polypeptide(L)'
;MKFFCSIRTIFILALVLSYFGMHNSYAEELKRVAIFPFHVYSESDVSTLEASISKNLLNEVMKTRRFYVIDTKSFSPLIDGKQVSEELIWTVGDVIGADIIITGSLTRLGNMISADVSTYDVKKRHVVTGIFGYGTGVDSIGKIAATLAEKIVKVEFRELGIEDIAISGNKKIEDNAILNVLKSEKGKLVSSRTLSDDIKAIYKMGYFSDVQVTITEGAEGKILTYIVEEKPLISEIVIKGNDDINEREINSVLTIKTRQVLNLDKVKSDVEKIKALYNDKGYLNATVEHTVEDAGTRGVLVIFIIEEHKKLLIEKIAFEGNKAFTDGDLKKIMDVSERGFFHFISGSGVLKRDKLREDVNKLNVFYLNHGYMNARVGEPEVRHDEKGIYITISITEGKQFKVGAVEIAGDTLSVSRDELIEKLKINKKDYFDRDSIMKDLDFLTEACKNEGYAYANVTPETTPREMEEKVDVVYHIEKGDKIYFNRITVVGNTKTRDKVIRRELAIDEGDLYSGENLRKSYMRLMNLRYFEEINFQTEKGTEENLTDVTIHVKEKPTGLFSIGAGYSAVDKAIVMAQVSQQNLFGRGQVLSLNAFLGSKTTNYELSFVEPWLFDRPLWSKYDAWNMKREYDSYDLDTKGLRMTFGYPLFEYVKGYIGYEYTMDEVMNVKYYASRYIREQEGETTTSGVTVTLMRDSTNDWMFPSKGSLNSVAIRHTGTIFQGDNSFTKYSGNSSWYFPLPLDNVFAVRGRIGYLQANEGKKLPIYERFVLGGIRSLRGLEDVGPIDPETGDVIGGNTMLTFSAELIFPLIKDAGMKGVLFFDIGNAWDNGYYLDDMRKTAGVGVRWYSPIGPLRLEWGYVLDRKDGESPYKWEFTIGMMM
;
A
#
# COMPACT_ATOMS: atom_id res chain seq x y z
N MET A 1 -34.18 -47.61 -13.47
CA MET A 1 -34.90 -48.80 -13.99
C MET A 1 -35.57 -48.35 -15.28
N LYS A 2 -35.04 -48.46 -16.50
CA LYS A 2 -34.08 -49.37 -17.17
C LYS A 2 -32.69 -48.72 -17.35
N PHE A 3 -31.73 -49.45 -17.93
CA PHE A 3 -30.29 -49.15 -18.08
C PHE A 3 -29.37 -49.48 -16.89
N PHE A 4 -29.69 -50.57 -16.19
CA PHE A 4 -28.68 -51.45 -15.59
C PHE A 4 -28.37 -52.54 -16.62
N CYS A 5 -27.29 -52.42 -17.43
CA CYS A 5 -26.63 -53.59 -18.06
C CYS A 5 -25.36 -53.32 -18.94
N SER A 6 -24.65 -52.18 -18.85
CA SER A 6 -23.55 -51.93 -19.82
C SER A 6 -22.24 -51.38 -19.23
N ILE A 7 -21.97 -51.56 -17.94
CA ILE A 7 -20.75 -51.01 -17.31
C ILE A 7 -19.76 -52.09 -16.85
N ARG A 8 -20.20 -53.36 -16.72
CA ARG A 8 -19.28 -54.48 -16.41
C ARG A 8 -18.66 -55.14 -17.66
N THR A 9 -19.27 -55.00 -18.84
CA THR A 9 -18.74 -55.54 -20.10
C THR A 9 -17.71 -54.61 -20.73
N ILE A 10 -17.79 -53.29 -20.51
CA ILE A 10 -16.85 -52.32 -21.09
C ILE A 10 -15.52 -52.30 -20.34
N PHE A 11 -15.51 -52.59 -19.04
CA PHE A 11 -14.27 -52.66 -18.26
C PHE A 11 -13.44 -53.93 -18.53
N ILE A 12 -14.07 -55.03 -18.97
CA ILE A 12 -13.37 -56.24 -19.42
C ILE A 12 -12.97 -56.13 -20.91
N LEU A 13 -13.75 -55.44 -21.75
CA LEU A 13 -13.37 -55.19 -23.14
C LEU A 13 -12.20 -54.20 -23.24
N ALA A 14 -12.10 -53.20 -22.37
CA ALA A 14 -10.96 -52.27 -22.33
C ALA A 14 -9.68 -52.93 -21.80
N LEU A 15 -9.79 -53.93 -20.93
CA LEU A 15 -8.63 -54.70 -20.43
C LEU A 15 -8.16 -55.79 -21.41
N VAL A 16 -9.03 -56.23 -22.32
CA VAL A 16 -8.70 -57.16 -23.42
C VAL A 16 -8.23 -56.42 -24.68
N LEU A 17 -8.69 -55.18 -24.94
CA LEU A 17 -8.18 -54.32 -26.01
C LEU A 17 -6.85 -53.62 -25.65
N SER A 18 -6.53 -53.47 -24.36
CA SER A 18 -5.18 -53.10 -23.92
C SER A 18 -4.18 -54.27 -23.93
N TYR A 19 -4.64 -55.51 -24.17
CA TYR A 19 -3.77 -56.69 -24.33
C TYR A 19 -3.48 -57.03 -25.81
N PHE A 20 -4.18 -56.42 -26.77
CA PHE A 20 -3.93 -56.57 -28.21
C PHE A 20 -3.30 -55.33 -28.88
N GLY A 21 -2.97 -54.30 -28.10
CA GLY A 21 -2.37 -53.05 -28.59
C GLY A 21 -0.88 -52.87 -28.29
N MET A 22 -0.18 -53.91 -27.82
CA MET A 22 1.28 -53.88 -27.68
C MET A 22 1.92 -54.91 -28.60
N HIS A 23 2.91 -54.43 -29.35
CA HIS A 23 3.79 -55.14 -30.28
C HIS A 23 3.27 -55.40 -31.70
N ASN A 24 2.97 -54.33 -32.44
CA ASN A 24 3.72 -54.18 -33.69
C ASN A 24 4.96 -53.34 -33.37
N SER A 25 5.88 -53.96 -32.63
CA SER A 25 7.28 -53.66 -32.87
C SER A 25 7.48 -54.00 -34.33
N TYR A 26 7.54 -53.01 -35.21
CA TYR A 26 8.25 -53.20 -36.48
C TYR A 26 9.66 -53.59 -36.05
N ALA A 27 9.89 -54.88 -35.86
CA ALA A 27 11.23 -55.42 -35.91
C ALA A 27 11.70 -55.04 -37.30
N GLU A 28 12.58 -54.04 -37.37
CA GLU A 28 13.26 -53.69 -38.60
C GLU A 28 13.84 -55.00 -39.15
N GLU A 29 13.30 -55.45 -40.28
CA GLU A 29 13.65 -56.74 -40.85
C GLU A 29 15.13 -56.66 -41.24
N LEU A 30 15.99 -57.34 -40.47
CA LEU A 30 17.44 -57.29 -40.68
C LEU A 30 17.75 -57.77 -42.09
N LYS A 31 18.35 -56.91 -42.92
CA LYS A 31 18.77 -57.30 -44.27
C LYS A 31 19.87 -58.37 -44.17
N ARG A 32 19.72 -59.49 -44.89
CA ARG A 32 20.73 -60.55 -44.95
C ARG A 32 21.89 -60.11 -45.82
N VAL A 33 23.09 -59.97 -45.25
CA VAL A 33 24.27 -59.46 -45.95
C VAL A 33 25.33 -60.54 -46.11
N ALA A 34 25.95 -60.63 -47.29
CA ALA A 34 27.12 -61.47 -47.54
C ALA A 34 28.29 -60.59 -47.96
N ILE A 35 29.48 -60.82 -47.39
CA ILE A 35 30.71 -60.10 -47.75
C ILE A 35 31.59 -61.05 -48.56
N PHE A 36 31.80 -60.70 -49.82
CA PHE A 36 32.64 -61.46 -50.74
C PHE A 36 34.12 -61.08 -50.57
N PRO A 37 35.04 -61.97 -50.97
CA PRO A 37 36.47 -61.68 -50.92
C PRO A 37 36.82 -60.43 -51.73
N PHE A 38 37.68 -59.60 -51.15
CA PHE A 38 38.15 -58.37 -51.78
C PHE A 38 39.29 -58.67 -52.75
N HIS A 39 39.27 -58.03 -53.91
CA HIS A 39 40.41 -58.08 -54.82
C HIS A 39 41.56 -57.22 -54.29
N VAL A 40 42.64 -57.86 -53.83
CA VAL A 40 43.80 -57.17 -53.25
C VAL A 40 44.90 -56.96 -54.29
N TYR A 41 45.27 -55.70 -54.53
CA TYR A 41 46.41 -55.29 -55.35
C TYR A 41 47.56 -54.87 -54.44
N SER A 42 48.54 -55.76 -54.22
CA SER A 42 49.74 -55.49 -53.41
C SER A 42 50.95 -56.33 -53.83
N GLU A 43 52.17 -55.80 -53.63
CA GLU A 43 53.45 -56.49 -53.91
C GLU A 43 53.78 -57.62 -52.91
N SER A 44 53.17 -57.61 -51.71
CA SER A 44 53.32 -58.62 -50.65
C SER A 44 52.07 -58.67 -49.76
N ASP A 45 51.93 -59.68 -48.89
CA ASP A 45 50.86 -59.77 -47.87
C ASP A 45 49.41 -59.89 -48.41
N VAL A 46 49.21 -60.32 -49.66
CA VAL A 46 47.90 -60.36 -50.35
C VAL A 46 46.81 -61.09 -49.54
N SER A 47 47.07 -62.34 -49.14
CA SER A 47 46.11 -63.17 -48.39
C SER A 47 45.83 -62.64 -46.99
N THR A 48 46.83 -62.06 -46.33
CA THR A 48 46.69 -61.44 -45.00
C THR A 48 45.89 -60.14 -45.03
N LEU A 49 46.07 -59.31 -46.07
CA LEU A 49 45.33 -58.07 -46.25
C LEU A 49 43.86 -58.34 -46.60
N GLU A 50 43.60 -59.31 -47.48
CA GLU A 50 42.26 -59.75 -47.87
C GLU A 50 41.45 -60.25 -46.66
N ALA A 51 42.06 -61.13 -45.85
CA ALA A 51 41.44 -61.63 -44.63
C ALA A 51 41.20 -60.51 -43.61
N SER A 52 42.12 -59.55 -43.50
CA SER A 52 42.03 -58.44 -42.55
C SER A 52 40.90 -57.46 -42.90
N ILE A 53 40.78 -57.02 -44.15
CA ILE A 53 39.71 -56.08 -44.55
C ILE A 53 38.33 -56.75 -44.45
N SER A 54 38.20 -57.99 -44.91
CA SER A 54 36.94 -58.73 -44.90
C SER A 54 36.45 -58.96 -43.46
N LYS A 55 37.37 -59.35 -42.55
CA LYS A 55 37.05 -59.57 -41.13
C LYS A 55 36.71 -58.28 -40.39
N ASN A 56 37.47 -57.21 -40.61
CA ASN A 56 37.21 -55.93 -39.94
C ASN A 56 35.89 -55.32 -40.44
N LEU A 57 35.63 -55.33 -41.75
CA LEU A 57 34.37 -54.83 -42.31
C LEU A 57 33.18 -55.64 -41.80
N LEU A 58 33.31 -56.97 -41.75
CA LEU A 58 32.32 -57.86 -41.15
C LEU A 58 31.99 -57.46 -39.71
N ASN A 59 33.00 -57.25 -38.88
CA ASN A 59 32.80 -56.87 -37.48
C ASN A 59 32.11 -55.51 -37.33
N GLU A 60 32.50 -54.51 -38.13
CA GLU A 60 31.89 -53.18 -38.07
C GLU A 60 30.44 -53.19 -38.57
N VAL A 61 30.15 -53.94 -39.64
CA VAL A 61 28.77 -54.15 -40.12
C VAL A 61 27.92 -54.86 -39.06
N MET A 62 28.45 -55.86 -38.35
CA MET A 62 27.75 -56.55 -37.27
C MET A 62 27.43 -55.64 -36.07
N LYS A 63 28.29 -54.68 -35.73
CA LYS A 63 28.05 -53.73 -34.61
C LYS A 63 26.81 -52.86 -34.82
N THR A 64 26.41 -52.62 -36.08
CA THR A 64 25.24 -51.79 -36.41
C THR A 64 23.93 -52.43 -35.97
N ARG A 65 23.89 -53.76 -35.80
CA ARG A 65 22.68 -54.55 -35.52
C ARG A 65 21.55 -54.34 -36.53
N ARG A 66 21.83 -53.85 -37.75
CA ARG A 66 20.86 -53.65 -38.84
C ARG A 66 20.92 -54.74 -39.92
N PHE A 67 21.96 -55.58 -39.89
CA PHE A 67 22.16 -56.66 -40.85
C PHE A 67 22.24 -58.03 -40.17
N TYR A 68 21.80 -59.08 -40.87
CA TYR A 68 22.08 -60.48 -40.53
C TYR A 68 23.16 -61.01 -41.47
N VAL A 69 24.37 -61.30 -40.95
CA VAL A 69 25.45 -61.76 -41.82
C VAL A 69 25.28 -63.24 -42.18
N ILE A 70 25.38 -63.55 -43.48
CA ILE A 70 25.47 -64.90 -44.01
C ILE A 70 26.90 -65.42 -43.84
N ASP A 71 27.06 -66.60 -43.22
CA ASP A 71 28.37 -67.22 -42.97
C ASP A 71 29.12 -67.48 -44.29
N THR A 72 30.39 -67.06 -44.36
CA THR A 72 31.26 -67.23 -45.53
C THR A 72 31.37 -68.68 -46.00
N LYS A 73 31.28 -69.66 -45.09
CA LYS A 73 31.31 -71.10 -45.44
C LYS A 73 30.12 -71.52 -46.30
N SER A 74 28.98 -70.82 -46.23
CA SER A 74 27.78 -71.19 -46.98
C SER A 74 27.84 -70.82 -48.46
N PHE A 75 28.73 -69.90 -48.86
CA PHE A 75 28.89 -69.47 -50.26
C PHE A 75 30.31 -69.61 -50.82
N SER A 76 31.33 -69.80 -49.98
CA SER A 76 32.72 -69.96 -50.43
C SER A 76 32.90 -71.02 -51.54
N PRO A 77 32.29 -72.23 -51.50
CA PRO A 77 32.42 -73.20 -52.59
C PRO A 77 31.78 -72.77 -53.92
N LEU A 78 30.84 -71.82 -53.90
CA LEU A 78 30.14 -71.32 -55.09
C LEU A 78 30.99 -70.31 -55.88
N ILE A 79 31.91 -69.64 -55.19
CA ILE A 79 32.78 -68.57 -55.71
C ILE A 79 34.26 -68.97 -55.81
N ASP A 80 34.69 -70.05 -55.15
CA ASP A 80 36.08 -70.49 -55.12
C ASP A 80 36.63 -70.80 -56.53
N GLY A 81 37.82 -70.28 -56.84
CA GLY A 81 38.48 -70.40 -58.15
C GLY A 81 37.80 -69.67 -59.32
N LYS A 82 36.73 -68.88 -59.10
CA LYS A 82 36.03 -68.11 -60.14
C LYS A 82 36.31 -66.61 -60.01
N GLN A 83 36.34 -65.90 -61.14
CA GLN A 83 36.39 -64.44 -61.13
C GLN A 83 35.03 -63.88 -60.71
N VAL A 84 35.02 -62.95 -59.74
CA VAL A 84 33.79 -62.35 -59.21
C VAL A 84 33.22 -61.34 -60.22
N SER A 85 32.46 -61.83 -61.20
CA SER A 85 31.68 -61.00 -62.12
C SER A 85 30.33 -60.62 -61.52
N GLU A 86 29.72 -59.55 -62.04
CA GLU A 86 28.40 -59.09 -61.60
C GLU A 86 27.31 -60.16 -61.78
N GLU A 87 27.34 -60.92 -62.88
CA GLU A 87 26.45 -62.07 -63.11
C GLU A 87 26.63 -63.17 -62.04
N LEU A 88 27.87 -63.40 -61.60
CA LEU A 88 28.15 -64.37 -60.54
C LEU A 88 27.62 -63.87 -59.19
N ILE A 89 27.78 -62.59 -58.87
CA ILE A 89 27.26 -61.96 -57.63
C ILE A 89 25.74 -62.14 -57.56
N TRP A 90 25.02 -61.83 -58.65
CA TRP A 90 23.58 -61.99 -58.74
C TRP A 90 23.12 -63.42 -58.55
N THR A 91 23.75 -64.36 -59.26
CA THR A 91 23.40 -65.78 -59.20
C THR A 91 23.67 -66.36 -57.81
N VAL A 92 24.83 -66.06 -57.21
CA VAL A 92 25.18 -66.57 -55.88
C VAL A 92 24.31 -65.91 -54.80
N GLY A 93 24.01 -64.62 -54.93
CA GLY A 93 23.13 -63.88 -54.02
C GLY A 93 21.73 -64.48 -53.92
N ASP A 94 21.13 -64.85 -55.06
CA ASP A 94 19.83 -65.52 -55.08
C ASP A 94 19.89 -66.90 -54.39
N VAL A 95 20.96 -67.67 -54.64
CA VAL A 95 21.13 -69.02 -54.08
C VAL A 95 21.27 -68.98 -52.55
N ILE A 96 22.01 -68.01 -52.01
CA ILE A 96 22.22 -67.91 -50.55
C ILE A 96 21.14 -67.08 -49.83
N GLY A 97 20.24 -66.47 -50.59
CA GLY A 97 19.20 -65.59 -50.08
C GLY A 97 19.79 -64.33 -49.42
N ALA A 98 20.85 -63.77 -50.00
CA ALA A 98 21.37 -62.47 -49.57
C ALA A 98 20.46 -61.36 -50.08
N ASP A 99 20.12 -60.40 -49.22
CA ASP A 99 19.50 -59.15 -49.64
C ASP A 99 20.55 -58.19 -50.21
N ILE A 100 21.75 -58.18 -49.61
CA ILE A 100 22.88 -57.33 -50.03
C ILE A 100 24.15 -58.17 -50.12
N ILE A 101 24.91 -58.01 -51.21
CA ILE A 101 26.30 -58.48 -51.32
C ILE A 101 27.25 -57.29 -51.29
N ILE A 102 28.29 -57.37 -50.47
CA ILE A 102 29.35 -56.37 -50.37
C ILE A 102 30.63 -56.97 -50.95
N THR A 103 31.24 -56.29 -51.92
CA THR A 103 32.53 -56.68 -52.49
C THR A 103 33.31 -55.43 -52.90
N GLY A 104 34.60 -55.57 -53.18
CA GLY A 104 35.43 -54.43 -53.50
C GLY A 104 36.86 -54.80 -53.85
N SER A 105 37.68 -53.77 -54.01
CA SER A 105 39.12 -53.90 -54.15
C SER A 105 39.85 -53.17 -53.04
N LEU A 106 41.02 -53.69 -52.67
CA LEU A 106 41.94 -53.04 -51.75
C LEU A 106 43.28 -52.89 -52.45
N THR A 107 43.76 -51.66 -52.57
CA THR A 107 45.02 -51.34 -53.24
C THR A 107 46.03 -50.83 -52.21
N ARG A 108 47.21 -51.45 -52.17
CA ARG A 108 48.35 -51.00 -51.35
C ARG A 108 49.49 -50.55 -52.25
N LEU A 109 49.78 -49.25 -52.21
CA LEU A 109 50.90 -48.62 -52.90
C LEU A 109 51.85 -48.03 -51.86
N GLY A 110 52.99 -48.68 -51.65
CA GLY A 110 53.91 -48.35 -50.57
C GLY A 110 53.24 -48.41 -49.19
N ASN A 111 53.14 -47.26 -48.52
CA ASN A 111 52.51 -47.15 -47.19
C ASN A 111 51.05 -46.67 -47.25
N MET A 112 50.48 -46.41 -48.44
CA MET A 112 49.09 -45.99 -48.61
C MET A 112 48.21 -47.20 -48.90
N ILE A 113 47.08 -47.30 -48.21
CA ILE A 113 46.04 -48.32 -48.44
C ILE A 113 44.75 -47.60 -48.80
N SER A 114 44.15 -47.95 -49.93
CA SER A 114 42.81 -47.54 -50.31
C SER A 114 41.91 -48.77 -50.50
N ALA A 115 40.64 -48.64 -50.14
CA ALA A 115 39.64 -49.65 -50.37
C ALA A 115 38.41 -49.01 -51.03
N ASP A 116 37.98 -49.60 -52.13
CA ASP A 116 36.80 -49.22 -52.90
C ASP A 116 35.79 -50.36 -52.79
N VAL A 117 34.60 -50.04 -52.31
CA VAL A 117 33.51 -50.98 -52.05
C VAL A 117 32.32 -50.67 -52.93
N SER A 118 31.70 -51.73 -53.42
CA SER A 118 30.42 -51.73 -54.09
C SER A 118 29.43 -52.59 -53.31
N THR A 119 28.20 -52.10 -53.16
CA THR A 119 27.09 -52.87 -52.58
C THR A 119 26.09 -53.25 -53.66
N TYR A 120 25.65 -54.50 -53.61
CA TYR A 120 24.79 -55.13 -54.62
C TYR A 120 23.47 -55.52 -53.93
N ASP A 121 22.40 -54.78 -54.19
CA ASP A 121 21.04 -55.15 -53.76
C ASP A 121 20.52 -56.25 -54.69
N VAL A 122 20.52 -57.49 -54.20
CA VAL A 122 20.27 -58.70 -54.99
C VAL A 122 18.85 -58.72 -55.54
N LYS A 123 17.88 -58.28 -54.74
CA LYS A 123 16.46 -58.25 -55.12
C LYS A 123 16.17 -57.16 -56.15
N LYS A 124 16.77 -55.97 -55.99
CA LYS A 124 16.54 -54.84 -56.90
C LYS A 124 17.43 -54.86 -58.13
N ARG A 125 18.41 -55.77 -58.20
CA ARG A 125 19.45 -55.81 -59.25
C ARG A 125 20.10 -54.45 -59.42
N HIS A 126 20.43 -53.81 -58.30
CA HIS A 126 20.97 -52.46 -58.27
C HIS A 126 22.32 -52.46 -57.56
N VAL A 127 23.29 -51.75 -58.14
CA VAL A 127 24.64 -51.63 -57.60
C VAL A 127 24.88 -50.20 -57.16
N VAL A 128 25.33 -50.03 -55.92
CA VAL A 128 25.85 -48.75 -55.45
C VAL A 128 27.37 -48.82 -55.40
N THR A 129 28.02 -47.93 -56.16
CA THR A 129 29.47 -47.80 -56.24
C THR A 129 29.93 -46.47 -55.64
N GLY A 130 31.25 -46.27 -55.51
CA GLY A 130 31.81 -45.01 -55.00
C GLY A 130 31.91 -44.93 -53.46
N ILE A 131 31.82 -46.05 -52.76
CA ILE A 131 32.06 -46.13 -51.32
C ILE A 131 33.55 -46.42 -51.10
N PHE A 132 34.33 -45.38 -50.84
CA PHE A 132 35.78 -45.50 -50.67
C PHE A 132 36.28 -45.04 -49.30
N GLY A 133 37.40 -45.61 -48.89
CA GLY A 133 38.17 -45.24 -47.71
C GLY A 133 39.67 -45.39 -47.94
N TYR A 134 40.47 -44.54 -47.32
CA TYR A 134 41.93 -44.59 -47.45
C TYR A 134 42.60 -44.36 -46.09
N GLY A 135 43.83 -44.85 -45.96
CA GLY A 135 44.63 -44.74 -44.76
C GLY A 135 46.11 -45.01 -45.03
N THR A 136 46.93 -44.80 -44.01
CA THR A 136 48.38 -45.02 -44.06
C THR A 136 48.77 -46.15 -43.12
N GLY A 137 49.54 -47.12 -43.62
CA GLY A 137 49.98 -48.31 -42.89
C GLY A 137 48.90 -49.38 -42.72
N VAL A 138 49.34 -50.62 -42.47
CA VAL A 138 48.46 -51.80 -42.33
C VAL A 138 47.52 -51.68 -41.12
N ASP A 139 47.92 -50.96 -40.07
CA ASP A 139 47.10 -50.70 -38.89
C ASP A 139 45.87 -49.81 -39.18
N SER A 140 45.83 -49.12 -40.32
CA SER A 140 44.70 -48.28 -40.72
C SER A 140 43.50 -49.07 -41.26
N ILE A 141 43.65 -50.37 -41.57
CA ILE A 141 42.60 -51.21 -42.15
C ILE A 141 41.34 -51.26 -41.28
N GLY A 142 41.47 -51.30 -39.95
CA GLY A 142 40.33 -51.27 -39.04
C GLY A 142 39.55 -49.95 -39.11
N LYS A 143 40.25 -48.82 -39.25
CA LYS A 143 39.62 -47.49 -39.41
C LYS A 143 38.97 -47.33 -40.78
N ILE A 144 39.60 -47.85 -41.83
CA ILE A 144 39.04 -47.89 -43.18
C ILE A 144 37.75 -48.72 -43.16
N ALA A 145 37.75 -49.91 -42.56
CA ALA A 145 36.58 -50.77 -42.42
C ALA A 145 35.42 -50.09 -41.66
N ALA A 146 35.70 -49.39 -40.56
CA ALA A 146 34.68 -48.65 -39.81
C ALA A 146 34.06 -47.52 -40.64
N THR A 147 34.90 -46.75 -41.35
CA THR A 147 34.45 -45.67 -42.24
C THR A 147 33.59 -46.22 -43.39
N LEU A 148 33.99 -47.35 -43.97
CA LEU A 148 33.23 -48.03 -45.03
C LEU A 148 31.89 -48.54 -44.49
N ALA A 149 31.86 -49.18 -43.31
CA ALA A 149 30.62 -49.67 -42.69
C ALA A 149 29.61 -48.54 -42.42
N GLU A 150 30.07 -47.40 -41.89
CA GLU A 150 29.21 -46.23 -41.65
C GLU A 150 28.60 -45.69 -42.96
N LYS A 151 29.42 -45.55 -44.01
CA LYS A 151 28.95 -45.10 -45.32
C LYS A 151 27.98 -46.10 -45.95
N ILE A 152 28.22 -47.41 -45.82
CA ILE A 152 27.34 -48.47 -46.30
C ILE A 152 25.98 -48.40 -45.61
N VAL A 153 25.93 -48.27 -44.27
CA VAL A 153 24.66 -48.13 -43.53
C VAL A 153 23.88 -46.90 -44.00
N LYS A 154 24.57 -45.76 -44.15
CA LYS A 154 23.95 -44.50 -44.56
C LYS A 154 23.32 -44.59 -45.96
N VAL A 155 24.00 -45.26 -46.88
CA VAL A 155 23.52 -45.51 -48.25
C VAL A 155 22.37 -46.51 -48.26
N GLU A 156 22.47 -47.59 -47.50
CA GLU A 156 21.54 -48.74 -47.56
C GLU A 156 20.22 -48.54 -46.81
N PHE A 157 20.19 -47.67 -45.79
CA PHE A 157 19.02 -47.49 -44.92
C PHE A 157 18.38 -46.10 -44.99
N ARG A 158 18.89 -45.15 -45.78
CA ARG A 158 18.33 -43.78 -45.97
C ARG A 158 17.60 -43.25 -44.72
N GLU A 159 18.32 -43.00 -43.62
CA GLU A 159 17.67 -42.47 -42.42
C GLU A 159 17.17 -41.03 -42.66
N LEU A 160 15.85 -40.89 -42.75
CA LEU A 160 15.09 -39.67 -43.05
C LEU A 160 15.03 -38.76 -41.81
N GLY A 161 15.76 -37.64 -41.81
CA GLY A 161 15.63 -36.57 -40.82
C GLY A 161 14.25 -35.90 -40.87
N ILE A 162 13.95 -35.01 -39.93
CA ILE A 162 12.72 -34.20 -39.94
C ILE A 162 12.74 -33.29 -41.19
N GLU A 163 11.81 -33.51 -42.11
CA GLU A 163 11.63 -32.69 -43.31
C GLU A 163 10.94 -31.37 -42.97
N ASP A 164 9.82 -31.47 -42.23
CA ASP A 164 9.01 -30.33 -41.89
C ASP A 164 8.30 -30.50 -40.54
N ILE A 165 7.92 -29.38 -39.94
CA ILE A 165 7.14 -29.31 -38.70
C ILE A 165 5.95 -28.41 -38.97
N ALA A 166 4.75 -28.98 -38.92
CA ALA A 166 3.48 -28.28 -39.09
C ALA A 166 2.71 -28.23 -37.77
N ILE A 167 1.93 -27.16 -37.59
CA ILE A 167 1.00 -27.01 -36.47
C ILE A 167 -0.42 -27.00 -37.03
N SER A 168 -1.36 -27.65 -36.32
CA SER A 168 -2.75 -27.72 -36.72
C SER A 168 -3.67 -27.64 -35.51
N GLY A 169 -4.85 -27.04 -35.66
CA GLY A 169 -5.87 -26.91 -34.61
C GLY A 169 -5.78 -25.63 -33.77
N ASN A 170 -4.68 -24.88 -33.87
CA ASN A 170 -4.59 -23.52 -33.38
C ASN A 170 -5.46 -22.56 -34.22
N LYS A 171 -6.03 -21.55 -33.57
CA LYS A 171 -6.94 -20.56 -34.16
C LYS A 171 -6.48 -19.15 -33.85
N LYS A 172 -6.10 -18.89 -32.59
CA LYS A 172 -5.66 -17.57 -32.12
C LYS A 172 -4.17 -17.49 -31.85
N ILE A 173 -3.53 -18.60 -31.49
CA ILE A 173 -2.08 -18.66 -31.30
C ILE A 173 -1.42 -18.91 -32.66
N GLU A 174 -0.47 -18.07 -33.03
CA GLU A 174 0.26 -18.22 -34.29
C GLU A 174 1.22 -19.42 -34.25
N ASP A 175 1.37 -20.11 -35.37
CA ASP A 175 2.24 -21.29 -35.54
C ASP A 175 3.66 -21.01 -35.04
N ASN A 176 4.23 -19.85 -35.37
CA ASN A 176 5.58 -19.45 -34.97
C ASN A 176 5.78 -19.42 -33.45
N ALA A 177 4.76 -19.03 -32.68
CA ALA A 177 4.84 -19.00 -31.22
C ALA A 177 4.97 -20.40 -30.63
N ILE A 178 4.34 -21.39 -31.28
CA ILE A 178 4.39 -22.80 -30.90
C ILE A 178 5.70 -23.42 -31.38
N LEU A 179 6.13 -23.12 -32.60
CA LEU A 179 7.40 -23.60 -33.16
C LEU A 179 8.62 -23.18 -32.32
N ASN A 180 8.62 -21.96 -31.77
CA ASN A 180 9.73 -21.42 -30.96
C ASN A 180 9.96 -22.15 -29.63
N VAL A 181 8.98 -22.92 -29.12
CA VAL A 181 9.15 -23.67 -27.86
C VAL A 181 9.54 -25.13 -28.09
N LEU A 182 9.56 -25.59 -29.35
CA LEU A 182 9.93 -26.96 -29.70
C LEU A 182 11.45 -27.15 -29.67
N LYS A 183 11.87 -28.34 -29.27
CA LYS A 183 13.25 -28.83 -29.40
C LYS A 183 13.47 -29.60 -30.71
N SER A 184 12.40 -30.06 -31.36
CA SER A 184 12.48 -30.64 -32.71
C SER A 184 12.81 -29.57 -33.73
N GLU A 185 13.76 -29.86 -34.62
CA GLU A 185 14.20 -28.95 -35.69
C GLU A 185 14.34 -29.72 -37.00
N LYS A 186 14.10 -29.04 -38.13
CA LYS A 186 14.31 -29.59 -39.47
C LYS A 186 15.75 -30.11 -39.63
N GLY A 187 15.89 -31.28 -40.22
CA GLY A 187 17.17 -31.97 -40.45
C GLY A 187 17.68 -32.81 -39.28
N LYS A 188 17.11 -32.71 -38.07
CA LYS A 188 17.44 -33.59 -36.93
C LYS A 188 16.69 -34.92 -37.00
N LEU A 189 17.21 -35.94 -36.33
CA LEU A 189 16.56 -37.25 -36.25
C LEU A 189 15.34 -37.21 -35.32
N VAL A 190 14.27 -37.91 -35.70
CA VAL A 190 13.07 -38.06 -34.87
C VAL A 190 13.38 -38.97 -33.66
N SER A 191 13.08 -38.49 -32.45
CA SER A 191 13.25 -39.25 -31.21
C SER A 191 12.04 -39.08 -30.29
N SER A 192 11.53 -40.18 -29.73
CA SER A 192 10.37 -40.17 -28.82
C SER A 192 10.59 -39.29 -27.58
N ARG A 193 11.85 -39.15 -27.12
CA ARG A 193 12.18 -38.26 -25.99
C ARG A 193 11.98 -36.79 -26.36
N THR A 194 12.43 -36.39 -27.54
CA THR A 194 12.28 -35.02 -28.04
C THR A 194 10.81 -34.68 -28.24
N LEU A 195 10.02 -35.60 -28.81
CA LEU A 195 8.57 -35.42 -28.98
C LEU A 195 7.83 -35.24 -27.65
N SER A 196 8.20 -36.00 -26.61
CA SER A 196 7.59 -35.83 -25.27
C SER A 196 7.96 -34.49 -24.63
N ASP A 197 9.21 -34.04 -24.80
CA ASP A 197 9.65 -32.74 -24.32
C ASP A 197 8.92 -31.59 -25.04
N ASP A 198 8.68 -31.73 -26.34
CA ASP A 198 7.94 -30.77 -27.16
C ASP A 198 6.48 -30.68 -26.73
N ILE A 199 5.80 -31.81 -26.55
CA ILE A 199 4.43 -31.85 -26.02
C ILE A 199 4.36 -31.13 -24.67
N LYS A 200 5.30 -31.42 -23.76
CA LYS A 200 5.36 -30.75 -22.45
C LYS A 200 5.62 -29.25 -22.58
N ALA A 201 6.47 -28.83 -23.52
CA ALA A 201 6.77 -27.42 -23.77
C ALA A 201 5.51 -26.67 -24.26
N ILE A 202 4.75 -27.27 -25.19
CA ILE A 202 3.49 -26.71 -25.68
C ILE A 202 2.46 -26.61 -24.55
N TYR A 203 2.29 -27.66 -23.73
CA TYR A 203 1.40 -27.61 -22.56
C TYR A 203 1.80 -26.52 -21.57
N LYS A 204 3.11 -26.30 -21.36
CA LYS A 204 3.65 -25.28 -20.45
C LYS A 204 3.35 -23.86 -20.92
N MET A 205 3.05 -23.64 -22.20
CA MET A 205 2.57 -22.35 -22.70
C MET A 205 1.21 -21.96 -22.09
N GLY A 206 0.42 -22.94 -21.62
CA GLY A 206 -0.83 -22.73 -20.90
C GLY A 206 -2.06 -22.47 -21.76
N TYR A 207 -1.91 -22.35 -23.09
CA TYR A 207 -2.97 -22.00 -24.05
C TYR A 207 -3.80 -23.20 -24.54
N PHE A 208 -3.36 -24.44 -24.33
CA PHE A 208 -3.96 -25.62 -24.97
C PHE A 208 -4.52 -26.62 -23.95
N SER A 209 -5.68 -27.22 -24.27
CA SER A 209 -6.34 -28.28 -23.49
C SER A 209 -5.83 -29.67 -23.86
N ASP A 210 -5.51 -29.88 -25.13
CA ASP A 210 -4.92 -31.11 -25.64
C ASP A 210 -3.80 -30.81 -26.65
N VAL A 211 -2.78 -31.67 -26.68
CA VAL A 211 -1.62 -31.59 -27.58
C VAL A 211 -1.23 -33.00 -28.00
N GLN A 212 -1.32 -33.27 -29.30
CA GLN A 212 -0.96 -34.53 -29.91
C GLN A 212 0.08 -34.30 -31.01
N VAL A 213 0.86 -35.33 -31.34
CA VAL A 213 1.80 -35.28 -32.47
C VAL A 213 1.58 -36.47 -33.38
N THR A 214 1.40 -36.19 -34.66
CA THR A 214 1.26 -37.19 -35.73
C THR A 214 2.48 -37.13 -36.63
N ILE A 215 2.97 -38.29 -37.06
CA ILE A 215 4.15 -38.42 -37.92
C ILE A 215 3.70 -38.97 -39.26
N THR A 216 4.03 -38.28 -40.36
CA THR A 216 3.77 -38.72 -41.73
C THR A 216 5.07 -38.79 -42.54
N GLU A 217 5.09 -39.61 -43.59
CA GLU A 217 6.23 -39.71 -44.52
C GLU A 217 6.16 -38.55 -45.54
N GLY A 218 7.26 -37.82 -45.71
CA GLY A 218 7.45 -36.82 -46.76
C GLY A 218 8.36 -37.31 -47.88
N ALA A 219 8.64 -36.46 -48.87
CA ALA A 219 9.44 -36.83 -50.04
C ALA A 219 10.94 -36.95 -49.73
N GLU A 220 11.41 -36.24 -48.70
CA GLU A 220 12.82 -36.13 -48.32
C GLU A 220 13.07 -36.44 -46.83
N GLY A 221 12.02 -36.62 -46.01
CA GLY A 221 12.13 -36.89 -44.58
C GLY A 221 10.80 -37.26 -43.88
N LYS A 222 10.75 -37.12 -42.56
CA LYS A 222 9.51 -37.25 -41.75
C LYS A 222 8.87 -35.88 -41.51
N ILE A 223 7.56 -35.77 -41.62
CA ILE A 223 6.80 -34.54 -41.29
C ILE A 223 6.14 -34.71 -39.92
N LEU A 224 6.43 -33.82 -38.99
CA LEU A 224 5.82 -33.79 -37.66
C LEU A 224 4.64 -32.80 -37.68
N THR A 225 3.42 -33.26 -37.40
CA THR A 225 2.26 -32.39 -37.25
C THR A 225 1.79 -32.37 -35.80
N TYR A 226 1.97 -31.24 -35.13
CA TYR A 226 1.44 -31.03 -33.78
C TYR A 226 -0.01 -30.56 -33.87
N ILE A 227 -0.93 -31.39 -33.40
CA ILE A 227 -2.36 -31.10 -33.34
C ILE A 227 -2.67 -30.56 -31.94
N VAL A 228 -3.13 -29.31 -31.86
CA VAL A 228 -3.41 -28.63 -30.60
C VAL A 228 -4.88 -28.24 -30.51
N GLU A 229 -5.45 -28.36 -29.32
CA GLU A 229 -6.78 -27.83 -29.01
C GLU A 229 -6.61 -26.61 -28.10
N GLU A 230 -6.95 -25.42 -28.61
CA GLU A 230 -6.87 -24.18 -27.82
C GLU A 230 -7.94 -24.13 -26.71
N LYS A 231 -7.52 -23.74 -25.52
CA LYS A 231 -8.44 -23.42 -24.42
C LYS A 231 -9.28 -22.20 -24.80
N PRO A 232 -10.58 -22.19 -24.44
CA PRO A 232 -11.43 -21.04 -24.70
C PRO A 232 -10.98 -19.82 -23.87
N LEU A 233 -11.24 -18.62 -24.41
CA LEU A 233 -11.05 -17.37 -23.68
C LEU A 233 -12.30 -17.04 -22.87
N ILE A 234 -12.13 -16.41 -21.71
CA ILE A 234 -13.21 -15.88 -20.90
C ILE A 234 -13.79 -14.65 -21.61
N SER A 235 -15.02 -14.75 -22.12
CA SER A 235 -15.70 -13.67 -22.83
C SER A 235 -16.19 -12.60 -21.85
N GLU A 236 -16.82 -13.07 -20.77
CA GLU A 236 -17.49 -12.29 -19.76
C GLU A 236 -17.50 -13.06 -18.44
N ILE A 237 -17.54 -12.33 -17.33
CA ILE A 237 -17.67 -12.87 -15.98
C ILE A 237 -18.97 -12.30 -15.43
N VAL A 238 -19.88 -13.16 -15.02
CA VAL A 238 -21.19 -12.77 -14.51
C VAL A 238 -21.29 -13.21 -13.06
N ILE A 239 -21.70 -12.31 -12.19
CA ILE A 239 -21.95 -12.59 -10.78
C ILE A 239 -23.47 -12.53 -10.57
N LYS A 240 -24.04 -13.56 -9.95
CA LYS A 240 -25.47 -13.66 -9.66
C LYS A 240 -25.69 -13.93 -8.17
N GLY A 241 -26.71 -13.29 -7.60
CA GLY A 241 -27.08 -13.46 -6.20
C GLY A 241 -26.29 -12.60 -5.20
N ASN A 242 -25.66 -11.51 -5.67
CA ASN A 242 -24.92 -10.57 -4.83
C ASN A 242 -25.75 -9.32 -4.46
N ASP A 243 -26.80 -9.50 -3.67
CA ASP A 243 -27.71 -8.40 -3.30
C ASP A 243 -27.12 -7.49 -2.22
N ASP A 244 -26.39 -8.07 -1.26
CA ASP A 244 -25.80 -7.35 -0.13
C ASP A 244 -24.37 -6.83 -0.39
N ILE A 245 -23.60 -7.45 -1.28
CA ILE A 245 -22.25 -7.03 -1.65
C ILE A 245 -22.20 -6.52 -3.10
N ASN A 246 -21.63 -5.32 -3.28
CA ASN A 246 -21.50 -4.72 -4.60
C ASN A 246 -20.56 -5.54 -5.49
N GLU A 247 -20.99 -5.78 -6.72
CA GLU A 247 -20.24 -6.49 -7.76
C GLU A 247 -18.81 -5.94 -7.96
N ARG A 248 -18.59 -4.62 -7.82
CA ARG A 248 -17.24 -4.02 -7.91
C ARG A 248 -16.28 -4.55 -6.84
N GLU A 249 -16.77 -4.82 -5.64
CA GLU A 249 -15.96 -5.33 -4.53
C GLU A 249 -15.61 -6.80 -4.78
N ILE A 250 -16.56 -7.59 -5.27
CA ILE A 250 -16.32 -8.99 -5.67
C ILE A 250 -15.31 -9.06 -6.82
N ASN A 251 -15.49 -8.22 -7.84
CA ASN A 251 -14.55 -8.12 -8.97
C ASN A 251 -13.12 -7.74 -8.55
N SER A 252 -12.95 -7.02 -7.43
CA SER A 252 -11.63 -6.62 -6.94
C SER A 252 -10.79 -7.77 -6.38
N VAL A 253 -11.45 -8.86 -5.91
CA VAL A 253 -10.77 -10.04 -5.36
C VAL A 253 -10.54 -11.14 -6.40
N LEU A 254 -11.19 -11.06 -7.57
CA LEU A 254 -11.02 -12.02 -8.66
C LEU A 254 -9.62 -11.96 -9.28
N THR A 255 -9.08 -13.14 -9.58
CA THR A 255 -7.79 -13.31 -10.27
C THR A 255 -7.99 -13.42 -11.77
N ILE A 256 -9.10 -14.03 -12.20
CA ILE A 256 -9.47 -14.13 -13.61
C ILE A 256 -9.91 -12.77 -14.15
N LYS A 257 -9.61 -12.52 -15.43
CA LYS A 257 -10.10 -11.34 -16.15
C LYS A 257 -10.69 -11.75 -17.48
N THR A 258 -11.58 -10.90 -18.00
CA THR A 258 -12.09 -11.06 -19.37
C THR A 258 -10.93 -11.04 -20.37
N ARG A 259 -11.10 -11.76 -21.49
CA ARG A 259 -10.13 -12.00 -22.56
C ARG A 259 -8.89 -12.83 -22.17
N GLN A 260 -8.83 -13.39 -20.95
CA GLN A 260 -7.81 -14.36 -20.56
C GLN A 260 -8.23 -15.79 -20.93
N VAL A 261 -7.25 -16.68 -21.05
CA VAL A 261 -7.49 -18.12 -21.22
C VAL A 261 -8.16 -18.69 -19.97
N LEU A 262 -9.19 -19.51 -20.16
CA LEU A 262 -9.85 -20.18 -19.05
C LEU A 262 -8.86 -21.08 -18.29
N ASN A 263 -8.76 -20.83 -16.99
CA ASN A 263 -8.02 -21.68 -16.06
C ASN A 263 -8.95 -22.06 -14.90
N LEU A 264 -9.40 -23.32 -14.88
CA LEU A 264 -10.35 -23.82 -13.87
C LEU A 264 -9.78 -23.79 -12.45
N ASP A 265 -8.47 -23.91 -12.27
CA ASP A 265 -7.85 -23.81 -10.94
C ASP A 265 -7.92 -22.37 -10.41
N LYS A 266 -7.76 -21.38 -11.30
CA LYS A 266 -7.97 -19.96 -10.94
C LYS A 266 -9.45 -19.68 -10.63
N VAL A 267 -10.39 -20.24 -11.41
CA VAL A 267 -11.83 -20.10 -11.13
C VAL A 267 -12.18 -20.68 -9.75
N LYS A 268 -11.68 -21.87 -9.42
CA LYS A 268 -11.86 -22.47 -8.09
C LYS A 268 -11.20 -21.66 -6.97
N SER A 269 -10.01 -21.11 -7.21
CA SER A 269 -9.38 -20.20 -6.26
C SER A 269 -10.20 -18.92 -6.05
N ASP A 270 -10.78 -18.37 -7.11
CA ASP A 270 -11.63 -17.20 -7.03
C ASP A 270 -12.93 -17.48 -6.28
N VAL A 271 -13.54 -18.67 -6.42
CA VAL A 271 -14.66 -19.10 -5.55
C VAL A 271 -14.29 -18.99 -4.07
N GLU A 272 -13.12 -19.49 -3.68
CA GLU A 272 -12.67 -19.42 -2.28
C GLU A 272 -12.36 -17.98 -1.82
N LYS A 273 -11.86 -17.12 -2.72
CA LYS A 273 -11.67 -15.68 -2.44
C LYS A 273 -12.98 -14.93 -2.26
N ILE A 274 -13.99 -15.24 -3.08
CA ILE A 274 -15.34 -14.68 -2.91
C ILE A 274 -15.91 -15.13 -1.56
N LYS A 275 -15.84 -16.43 -1.23
CA LYS A 275 -16.26 -16.93 0.10
C LYS A 275 -15.52 -16.23 1.23
N ALA A 276 -14.21 -16.01 1.10
CA ALA A 276 -13.42 -15.27 2.10
C ALA A 276 -13.92 -13.82 2.25
N LEU A 277 -14.19 -13.11 1.14
CA LEU A 277 -14.78 -11.76 1.17
C LEU A 277 -16.14 -11.73 1.90
N TYR A 278 -17.02 -12.69 1.62
CA TYR A 278 -18.31 -12.81 2.32
C TYR A 278 -18.14 -13.10 3.81
N ASN A 279 -17.23 -14.01 4.16
CA ASN A 279 -16.88 -14.31 5.55
C ASN A 279 -16.39 -13.06 6.30
N ASP A 280 -15.51 -12.27 5.68
CA ASP A 280 -14.97 -11.02 6.27
C ASP A 280 -16.04 -9.95 6.48
N LYS A 281 -17.13 -10.01 5.73
CA LYS A 281 -18.29 -9.13 5.85
C LYS A 281 -19.35 -9.66 6.83
N GLY A 282 -19.16 -10.87 7.38
CA GLY A 282 -20.01 -11.51 8.37
C GLY A 282 -21.00 -12.54 7.80
N TYR A 283 -20.89 -12.90 6.53
CA TYR A 283 -21.75 -13.89 5.86
C TYR A 283 -21.13 -15.29 5.91
N LEU A 284 -21.05 -15.86 7.12
CA LEU A 284 -20.35 -17.14 7.34
C LEU A 284 -20.97 -18.36 6.66
N ASN A 285 -22.27 -18.27 6.32
CA ASN A 285 -23.01 -19.35 5.68
C ASN A 285 -23.10 -19.16 4.17
N ALA A 286 -22.45 -18.14 3.58
CA ALA A 286 -22.53 -17.87 2.16
C ALA A 286 -21.98 -19.05 1.33
N THR A 287 -22.73 -19.49 0.34
CA THR A 287 -22.29 -20.50 -0.63
C THR A 287 -21.93 -19.81 -1.94
N VAL A 288 -20.88 -20.30 -2.59
CA VAL A 288 -20.44 -19.78 -3.88
C VAL A 288 -20.17 -20.98 -4.78
N GLU A 289 -20.93 -21.06 -5.86
CA GLU A 289 -20.78 -22.04 -6.92
C GLU A 289 -20.32 -21.36 -8.21
N HIS A 290 -19.76 -22.14 -9.14
CA HIS A 290 -19.37 -21.64 -10.45
C HIS A 290 -19.93 -22.54 -11.55
N THR A 291 -20.37 -21.92 -12.64
CA THR A 291 -20.71 -22.61 -13.89
C THR A 291 -19.95 -21.98 -15.06
N VAL A 292 -19.56 -22.81 -16.02
CA VAL A 292 -18.90 -22.37 -17.25
C VAL A 292 -19.81 -22.74 -18.41
N GLU A 293 -20.32 -21.72 -19.10
CA GLU A 293 -21.20 -21.89 -20.25
C GLU A 293 -20.45 -21.56 -21.56
N ASP A 294 -20.67 -22.36 -22.59
CA ASP A 294 -20.08 -22.10 -23.92
C ASP A 294 -20.85 -20.97 -24.61
N ALA A 295 -20.16 -19.87 -24.93
CA ALA A 295 -20.70 -18.73 -25.65
C ALA A 295 -20.39 -18.78 -27.16
N GLY A 296 -19.99 -19.95 -27.67
CA GLY A 296 -19.69 -20.21 -29.07
C GLY A 296 -18.41 -19.50 -29.51
N THR A 297 -18.47 -18.75 -30.63
CA THR A 297 -17.30 -18.05 -31.19
C THR A 297 -16.73 -16.95 -30.29
N ARG A 298 -17.48 -16.53 -29.25
CA ARG A 298 -17.07 -15.50 -28.30
C ARG A 298 -16.21 -16.03 -27.15
N GLY A 299 -16.09 -17.36 -26.98
CA GLY A 299 -15.35 -17.99 -25.87
C GLY A 299 -16.31 -18.60 -24.85
N VAL A 300 -15.94 -18.57 -23.57
CA VAL A 300 -16.75 -19.10 -22.45
C VAL A 300 -17.19 -18.00 -21.50
N LEU A 301 -18.40 -18.14 -20.98
CA LEU A 301 -18.97 -17.33 -19.92
C LEU A 301 -18.69 -18.00 -18.58
N VAL A 302 -18.08 -17.29 -17.64
CA VAL A 302 -17.88 -17.79 -16.26
C VAL A 302 -18.91 -17.12 -15.37
N ILE A 303 -19.81 -17.92 -14.79
CA ILE A 303 -20.87 -17.43 -13.91
C ILE A 303 -20.55 -17.87 -12.48
N PHE A 304 -20.48 -16.92 -11.56
CA PHE A 304 -20.46 -17.19 -10.12
C PHE A 304 -21.88 -17.03 -9.56
N ILE A 305 -22.40 -18.09 -8.94
CA ILE A 305 -23.72 -18.11 -8.32
C ILE A 305 -23.50 -18.06 -6.80
N ILE A 306 -24.02 -17.03 -6.16
CA ILE A 306 -23.81 -16.76 -4.75
C ILE A 306 -25.15 -16.87 -4.03
N GLU A 307 -25.19 -17.63 -2.94
CA GLU A 307 -26.29 -17.58 -1.97
C GLU A 307 -25.74 -16.96 -0.68
N GLU A 308 -26.08 -15.70 -0.41
CA GLU A 308 -25.43 -14.91 0.65
C GLU A 308 -25.83 -15.36 2.07
N HIS A 309 -27.07 -15.84 2.22
CA HIS A 309 -27.72 -16.12 3.51
C HIS A 309 -27.70 -14.92 4.48
N LYS A 310 -28.19 -15.10 5.71
CA LYS A 310 -28.22 -14.01 6.71
C LYS A 310 -26.83 -13.79 7.30
N LYS A 311 -26.45 -12.52 7.42
CA LYS A 311 -25.27 -12.08 8.16
C LYS A 311 -25.36 -12.51 9.63
N LEU A 312 -24.30 -13.14 10.13
CA LEU A 312 -24.16 -13.50 11.54
C LEU A 312 -23.32 -12.45 12.27
N LEU A 313 -23.76 -12.09 13.47
CA LEU A 313 -23.07 -11.13 14.34
C LEU A 313 -22.61 -11.84 15.62
N ILE A 314 -21.58 -11.29 16.27
CA ILE A 314 -21.07 -11.75 17.56
C ILE A 314 -22.09 -11.36 18.62
N GLU A 315 -22.75 -12.37 19.17
CA GLU A 315 -23.74 -12.20 20.23
C GLU A 315 -23.08 -12.25 21.61
N LYS A 316 -22.03 -13.08 21.77
CA LYS A 316 -21.32 -13.17 23.05
C LYS A 316 -19.84 -13.51 22.90
N ILE A 317 -19.02 -12.84 23.69
CA ILE A 317 -17.62 -13.15 23.96
C ILE A 317 -17.52 -13.53 25.44
N ALA A 318 -16.98 -14.70 25.72
CA ALA A 318 -16.78 -15.23 27.06
C ALA A 318 -15.31 -15.57 27.29
N PHE A 319 -14.88 -15.43 28.53
CA PHE A 319 -13.55 -15.82 28.97
C PHE A 319 -13.64 -16.93 30.02
N GLU A 320 -12.73 -17.88 29.95
CA GLU A 320 -12.66 -18.98 30.91
C GLU A 320 -11.31 -18.96 31.61
N GLY A 321 -11.32 -18.94 32.94
CA GLY A 321 -10.11 -19.00 33.77
C GLY A 321 -9.57 -17.63 34.22
N ASN A 322 -10.16 -16.52 33.77
CA ASN A 322 -9.94 -15.19 34.35
C ASN A 322 -10.58 -15.08 35.74
N LYS A 323 -9.79 -14.68 36.74
CA LYS A 323 -10.21 -14.46 38.13
C LYS A 323 -9.80 -13.08 38.62
N ALA A 324 -8.65 -12.57 38.16
CA ALA A 324 -8.15 -11.25 38.50
C ALA A 324 -8.90 -10.13 37.77
N PHE A 325 -9.33 -10.37 36.53
CA PHE A 325 -10.03 -9.40 35.70
C PHE A 325 -11.40 -9.90 35.28
N THR A 326 -12.36 -8.98 35.21
CA THR A 326 -13.71 -9.31 34.74
C THR A 326 -13.74 -9.44 33.22
N ASP A 327 -14.70 -10.19 32.68
CA ASP A 327 -14.93 -10.26 31.23
C ASP A 327 -15.07 -8.88 30.60
N GLY A 328 -15.69 -7.93 31.33
CA GLY A 328 -15.86 -6.56 30.88
C GLY A 328 -14.55 -5.79 30.74
N ASP A 329 -13.56 -6.07 31.58
CA ASP A 329 -12.24 -5.45 31.48
C ASP A 329 -11.48 -6.00 30.28
N LEU A 330 -11.56 -7.30 30.03
CA LEU A 330 -10.92 -7.96 28.89
C LEU A 330 -11.56 -7.53 27.56
N LYS A 331 -12.90 -7.42 27.51
CA LYS A 331 -13.62 -6.92 26.31
C LYS A 331 -13.19 -5.51 25.90
N LYS A 332 -12.84 -4.64 26.85
CA LYS A 332 -12.37 -3.27 26.54
C LYS A 332 -11.01 -3.23 25.85
N ILE A 333 -10.21 -4.29 25.97
CA ILE A 333 -8.89 -4.39 25.35
C ILE A 333 -8.97 -4.89 23.90
N MET A 334 -10.08 -5.57 23.54
CA MET A 334 -10.30 -6.14 22.22
C MET A 334 -10.86 -5.10 21.23
N ASP A 335 -10.47 -5.19 19.95
CA ASP A 335 -11.12 -4.45 18.87
C ASP A 335 -12.45 -5.10 18.47
N VAL A 336 -12.50 -6.44 18.53
CA VAL A 336 -13.70 -7.21 18.24
C VAL A 336 -14.67 -7.09 19.43
N SER A 337 -15.90 -6.67 19.13
CA SER A 337 -16.94 -6.42 20.13
C SER A 337 -18.22 -7.19 19.82
N GLU A 338 -18.98 -7.45 20.88
CA GLU A 338 -20.35 -7.95 20.79
C GLU A 338 -21.26 -6.92 20.09
N ARG A 339 -22.34 -7.39 19.48
CA ARG A 339 -23.34 -6.54 18.83
C ARG A 339 -23.97 -5.56 19.84
N GLY A 340 -23.68 -4.27 19.67
CA GLY A 340 -24.29 -3.20 20.46
C GLY A 340 -25.67 -2.76 19.95
N PHE A 341 -26.38 -1.96 20.75
CA PHE A 341 -27.70 -1.39 20.37
C PHE A 341 -27.64 -0.54 19.09
N PHE A 342 -26.52 0.15 18.84
CA PHE A 342 -26.27 0.96 17.65
C PHE A 342 -25.30 0.29 16.65
N HIS A 343 -25.33 -1.05 16.53
CA HIS A 343 -24.42 -1.77 15.64
C HIS A 343 -24.52 -1.33 14.17
N PHE A 344 -25.66 -0.78 13.75
CA PHE A 344 -25.88 -0.25 12.39
C PHE A 344 -25.05 1.00 12.07
N ILE A 345 -24.58 1.75 13.08
CA ILE A 345 -23.70 2.93 12.90
C ILE A 345 -22.23 2.54 13.13
N SER A 346 -21.98 1.78 14.19
CA SER A 346 -20.61 1.44 14.64
C SER A 346 -19.98 0.29 13.86
N GLY A 347 -20.77 -0.56 13.20
CA GLY A 347 -20.29 -1.81 12.60
C GLY A 347 -19.88 -2.86 13.64
N SER A 348 -20.23 -2.69 14.92
CA SER A 348 -19.95 -3.65 16.00
C SER A 348 -20.63 -5.01 15.77
N GLY A 349 -20.01 -6.08 16.26
CA GLY A 349 -20.52 -7.45 16.10
C GLY A 349 -20.08 -8.19 14.84
N VAL A 350 -19.36 -7.60 13.89
CA VAL A 350 -18.82 -8.35 12.73
C VAL A 350 -17.53 -9.07 13.11
N LEU A 351 -17.49 -10.40 12.97
CA LEU A 351 -16.28 -11.16 13.25
C LEU A 351 -15.25 -11.01 12.12
N LYS A 352 -14.07 -10.48 12.48
CA LYS A 352 -12.87 -10.53 11.65
C LYS A 352 -11.84 -11.42 12.34
N ARG A 353 -11.48 -12.55 11.73
CA ARG A 353 -10.60 -13.55 12.36
C ARG A 353 -9.20 -13.02 12.64
N ASP A 354 -8.63 -12.22 11.74
CA ASP A 354 -7.30 -11.64 11.94
C ASP A 354 -7.29 -10.67 13.11
N LYS A 355 -8.35 -9.86 13.26
CA LYS A 355 -8.51 -8.96 14.41
C LYS A 355 -8.68 -9.72 15.71
N LEU A 356 -9.43 -10.82 15.72
CA LEU A 356 -9.57 -11.66 16.91
C LEU A 356 -8.23 -12.28 17.35
N ARG A 357 -7.37 -12.69 16.41
CA ARG A 357 -6.00 -13.15 16.73
C ARG A 357 -5.12 -12.04 17.28
N GLU A 358 -5.21 -10.83 16.71
CA GLU A 358 -4.54 -9.65 17.27
C GLU A 358 -5.02 -9.36 18.70
N ASP A 359 -6.33 -9.47 18.95
CA ASP A 359 -6.92 -9.25 20.26
C ASP A 359 -6.42 -10.26 21.31
N VAL A 360 -6.25 -11.54 20.95
CA VAL A 360 -5.62 -12.53 21.84
C VAL A 360 -4.20 -12.11 22.24
N ASN A 361 -3.42 -11.58 21.31
CA ASN A 361 -2.09 -11.04 21.63
C ASN A 361 -2.18 -9.80 22.52
N LYS A 362 -3.14 -8.90 22.30
CA LYS A 362 -3.36 -7.74 23.18
C LYS A 362 -3.74 -8.16 24.59
N LEU A 363 -4.58 -9.17 24.74
CA LEU A 363 -4.94 -9.73 26.04
C LEU A 363 -3.70 -10.32 26.72
N ASN A 364 -2.87 -11.07 26.00
CA ASN A 364 -1.62 -11.59 26.56
C ASN A 364 -0.68 -10.47 27.04
N VAL A 365 -0.52 -9.42 26.24
CA VAL A 365 0.25 -8.21 26.62
C VAL A 365 -0.39 -7.49 27.80
N PHE A 366 -1.73 -7.41 27.87
CA PHE A 366 -2.45 -6.81 28.99
C PHE A 366 -2.14 -7.52 30.30
N TYR A 367 -2.17 -8.86 30.34
CA TYR A 367 -1.79 -9.61 31.54
C TYR A 367 -0.33 -9.39 31.94
N LEU A 368 0.60 -9.41 30.97
CA LEU A 368 2.02 -9.11 31.21
C LEU A 368 2.24 -7.70 31.78
N ASN A 369 1.44 -6.72 31.34
CA ASN A 369 1.49 -5.35 31.83
C ASN A 369 0.91 -5.17 33.24
N HIS A 370 0.20 -6.18 33.77
CA HIS A 370 -0.35 -6.17 35.13
C HIS A 370 0.36 -7.15 36.07
N GLY A 371 1.53 -7.64 35.69
CA GLY A 371 2.40 -8.45 36.53
C GLY A 371 2.25 -9.96 36.38
N TYR A 372 1.43 -10.43 35.45
CA TYR A 372 1.20 -11.86 35.23
C TYR A 372 2.17 -12.43 34.19
N MET A 373 3.42 -12.63 34.58
CA MET A 373 4.50 -13.10 33.67
C MET A 373 4.21 -14.47 33.03
N ASN A 374 3.51 -15.33 33.77
CA ASN A 374 3.20 -16.69 33.33
C ASN A 374 1.79 -16.80 32.73
N ALA A 375 1.15 -15.66 32.43
CA ALA A 375 -0.16 -15.66 31.80
C ALA A 375 -0.09 -16.31 30.41
N ARG A 376 -1.11 -17.11 30.10
CA ARG A 376 -1.29 -17.71 28.78
C ARG A 376 -2.73 -17.53 28.36
N VAL A 377 -2.92 -16.85 27.24
CA VAL A 377 -4.20 -16.74 26.54
C VAL A 377 -4.22 -17.80 25.44
N GLY A 378 -5.18 -18.71 25.50
CA GLY A 378 -5.35 -19.79 24.53
C GLY A 378 -5.96 -19.29 23.21
N GLU A 379 -5.96 -20.16 22.21
CA GLU A 379 -6.62 -19.90 20.93
C GLU A 379 -8.13 -19.72 21.12
N PRO A 380 -8.77 -18.78 20.39
CA PRO A 380 -10.19 -18.49 20.54
C PRO A 380 -11.04 -19.60 19.91
N GLU A 381 -11.95 -20.18 20.68
CA GLU A 381 -12.97 -21.10 20.17
C GLU A 381 -14.15 -20.31 19.61
N VAL A 382 -14.36 -20.38 18.30
CA VAL A 382 -15.49 -19.73 17.61
C VAL A 382 -16.55 -20.77 17.28
N ARG A 383 -17.74 -20.61 17.87
CA ARG A 383 -18.94 -21.40 17.56
C ARG A 383 -19.99 -20.49 16.95
N HIS A 384 -20.85 -21.03 16.08
CA HIS A 384 -21.96 -20.27 15.51
C HIS A 384 -23.22 -21.13 15.43
N ASP A 385 -24.37 -20.49 15.58
CA ASP A 385 -25.70 -21.09 15.38
C ASP A 385 -26.55 -20.18 14.47
N GLU A 386 -27.85 -20.44 14.33
CA GLU A 386 -28.77 -19.59 13.55
C GLU A 386 -28.95 -18.18 14.13
N LYS A 387 -28.63 -17.97 15.42
CA LYS A 387 -28.81 -16.69 16.13
C LYS A 387 -27.59 -15.80 16.03
N GLY A 388 -26.37 -16.37 15.99
CA GLY A 388 -25.15 -15.60 15.85
C GLY A 388 -23.87 -16.37 16.18
N ILE A 389 -22.81 -15.62 16.47
CA ILE A 389 -21.47 -16.12 16.75
C ILE A 389 -21.16 -15.99 18.24
N TYR A 390 -20.57 -17.04 18.82
CA TYR A 390 -20.13 -17.12 20.21
C TYR A 390 -18.63 -17.42 20.25
N ILE A 391 -17.88 -16.60 20.97
CA ILE A 391 -16.42 -16.70 21.07
C ILE A 391 -16.07 -17.02 22.52
N THR A 392 -15.27 -18.06 22.74
CA THR A 392 -14.75 -18.43 24.06
C THR A 392 -13.23 -18.40 24.04
N ILE A 393 -12.62 -17.67 24.97
CA ILE A 393 -11.16 -17.53 25.07
C ILE A 393 -10.72 -18.09 26.42
N SER A 394 -9.89 -19.13 26.40
CA SER A 394 -9.33 -19.71 27.62
C SER A 394 -8.12 -18.91 28.10
N ILE A 395 -8.03 -18.66 29.41
CA ILE A 395 -6.98 -17.86 30.03
C ILE A 395 -6.44 -18.62 31.25
N THR A 396 -5.12 -18.75 31.32
CA THR A 396 -4.41 -19.16 32.53
C THR A 396 -3.63 -17.96 33.05
N GLU A 397 -4.08 -17.32 34.13
CA GLU A 397 -3.48 -16.05 34.59
C GLU A 397 -2.08 -16.25 35.21
N GLY A 398 -1.85 -17.34 35.94
CA GLY A 398 -0.61 -17.54 36.69
C GLY A 398 -0.50 -16.66 37.93
N LYS A 399 0.71 -16.55 38.51
CA LYS A 399 0.98 -15.69 39.67
C LYS A 399 1.24 -14.25 39.23
N GLN A 400 0.83 -13.30 40.06
CA GLN A 400 1.12 -11.88 39.87
C GLN A 400 2.42 -11.52 40.58
N PHE A 401 3.33 -10.83 39.90
CA PHE A 401 4.63 -10.42 40.42
C PHE A 401 4.69 -8.91 40.65
N LYS A 402 5.24 -8.50 41.79
CA LYS A 402 5.56 -7.12 42.15
C LYS A 402 6.89 -6.66 41.55
N VAL A 403 7.07 -5.36 41.38
CA VAL A 403 8.38 -4.81 41.03
C VAL A 403 9.33 -5.00 42.22
N GLY A 404 10.51 -5.55 41.94
CA GLY A 404 11.60 -5.74 42.88
C GLY A 404 12.61 -4.59 42.84
N ALA A 405 13.90 -4.91 42.88
CA ALA A 405 14.97 -3.94 42.70
C ALA A 405 15.05 -3.49 41.24
N VAL A 406 15.24 -2.19 41.02
CA VAL A 406 15.43 -1.59 39.69
C VAL A 406 16.80 -0.93 39.66
N GLU A 407 17.67 -1.40 38.77
CA GLU A 407 19.07 -0.96 38.71
C GLU A 407 19.50 -0.62 37.28
N ILE A 408 20.50 0.26 37.16
CA ILE A 408 21.17 0.58 35.89
C ILE A 408 22.64 0.18 36.02
N ALA A 409 23.10 -0.70 35.13
CA ALA A 409 24.45 -1.21 35.06
C ALA A 409 25.12 -0.83 33.73
N GLY A 410 26.42 -1.09 33.60
CA GLY A 410 27.21 -0.74 32.41
C GLY A 410 27.72 0.71 32.39
N ASP A 411 27.76 1.33 31.22
CA ASP A 411 28.38 2.63 31.00
C ASP A 411 27.62 3.80 31.66
N THR A 412 28.34 4.85 32.09
CA THR A 412 27.76 5.99 32.84
C THR A 412 27.47 7.20 31.96
N LEU A 413 26.23 7.66 31.88
CA LEU A 413 25.80 8.88 31.19
C LEU A 413 26.19 10.18 31.94
N SER A 414 26.03 11.33 31.30
CA SER A 414 26.21 12.65 31.91
C SER A 414 25.21 12.91 33.05
N VAL A 415 24.01 12.34 32.91
CA VAL A 415 22.99 12.29 33.97
C VAL A 415 23.32 11.15 34.93
N SER A 416 23.22 11.41 36.23
CA SER A 416 23.49 10.40 37.26
C SER A 416 22.51 9.21 37.17
N ARG A 417 22.97 8.01 37.58
CA ARG A 417 22.11 6.82 37.59
C ARG A 417 20.87 6.99 38.46
N ASP A 418 21.01 7.64 39.61
CA ASP A 418 19.89 7.87 40.53
C ASP A 418 18.80 8.74 39.88
N GLU A 419 19.20 9.81 39.18
CA GLU A 419 18.25 10.67 38.46
C GLU A 419 17.58 9.92 37.28
N LEU A 420 18.31 9.05 36.59
CA LEU A 420 17.73 8.20 35.54
C LEU A 420 16.72 7.20 36.13
N ILE A 421 17.05 6.54 37.25
CA ILE A 421 16.19 5.59 37.98
C ILE A 421 14.89 6.25 38.46
N GLU A 422 14.95 7.49 38.96
CA GLU A 422 13.75 8.26 39.35
C GLU A 422 12.81 8.57 38.17
N LYS A 423 13.36 8.67 36.96
CA LYS A 423 12.59 8.93 35.74
C LYS A 423 11.98 7.66 35.14
N LEU A 424 12.51 6.48 35.44
CA LEU A 424 11.98 5.20 34.98
C LEU A 424 10.51 5.01 35.42
N LYS A 425 9.68 4.52 34.51
CA LYS A 425 8.26 4.27 34.72
C LYS A 425 8.03 3.03 35.56
N ILE A 426 8.84 1.98 35.39
CA ILE A 426 8.70 0.74 36.16
C ILE A 426 8.90 0.99 37.67
N ASN A 427 9.74 1.94 38.04
CA ASN A 427 9.99 2.33 39.43
C ASN A 427 8.77 3.01 40.10
N LYS A 428 7.77 3.42 39.31
CA LYS A 428 6.51 4.04 39.77
C LYS A 428 5.34 3.05 39.75
N LYS A 429 5.61 1.77 39.53
CA LYS A 429 4.60 0.70 39.43
C LYS A 429 4.74 -0.25 40.61
N ASP A 430 3.60 -0.68 41.16
CA ASP A 430 3.59 -1.69 42.22
C ASP A 430 3.83 -3.11 41.67
N TYR A 431 3.33 -3.36 40.45
CA TYR A 431 3.40 -4.65 39.77
C TYR A 431 4.25 -4.58 38.51
N PHE A 432 4.85 -5.71 38.15
CA PHE A 432 5.63 -5.82 36.92
C PHE A 432 4.80 -5.39 35.71
N ASP A 433 5.35 -4.49 34.90
CA ASP A 433 4.65 -3.86 33.78
C ASP A 433 5.60 -3.83 32.58
N ARG A 434 5.40 -4.77 31.65
CA ARG A 434 6.29 -4.94 30.48
C ARG A 434 6.33 -3.69 29.59
N ASP A 435 5.20 -3.03 29.37
CA ASP A 435 5.11 -1.79 28.60
C ASP A 435 5.95 -0.66 29.23
N SER A 436 5.97 -0.56 30.57
CA SER A 436 6.82 0.38 31.29
C SER A 436 8.31 0.06 31.07
N ILE A 437 8.70 -1.22 31.10
CA ILE A 437 10.08 -1.63 30.80
C ILE A 437 10.49 -1.29 29.37
N MET A 438 9.61 -1.52 28.40
CA MET A 438 9.88 -1.16 27.00
C MET A 438 10.04 0.36 26.85
N LYS A 439 9.16 1.15 27.48
CA LYS A 439 9.27 2.63 27.49
C LYS A 439 10.52 3.12 28.19
N ASP A 440 10.96 2.43 29.23
CA ASP A 440 12.19 2.72 29.96
C ASP A 440 13.43 2.39 29.14
N LEU A 441 13.41 1.27 28.40
CA LEU A 441 14.45 0.93 27.42
C LEU A 441 14.56 2.00 26.32
N ASP A 442 13.43 2.44 25.76
CA ASP A 442 13.41 3.52 24.77
C ASP A 442 13.96 4.82 25.36
N PHE A 443 13.55 5.17 26.59
CA PHE A 443 14.03 6.37 27.30
C PHE A 443 15.54 6.35 27.51
N LEU A 444 16.09 5.23 28.02
CA LEU A 444 17.53 5.09 28.27
C LEU A 444 18.33 5.06 26.98
N THR A 445 17.83 4.36 25.95
CA THR A 445 18.46 4.32 24.62
C THR A 445 18.49 5.73 24.00
N GLU A 446 17.39 6.47 24.11
CA GLU A 446 17.29 7.85 23.62
C GLU A 446 18.20 8.80 24.41
N ALA A 447 18.31 8.63 25.73
CA ALA A 447 19.26 9.38 26.56
C ALA A 447 20.71 9.16 26.09
N CYS A 448 21.08 7.92 25.76
CA CYS A 448 22.40 7.63 25.17
C CYS A 448 22.55 8.31 23.80
N LYS A 449 21.56 8.17 22.92
CA LYS A 449 21.59 8.79 21.59
C LYS A 449 21.71 10.31 21.64
N ASN A 450 21.10 10.96 22.63
CA ASN A 450 21.17 12.41 22.79
C ASN A 450 22.53 12.92 23.30
N GLU A 451 23.37 12.04 23.88
CA GLU A 451 24.77 12.35 24.21
C GLU A 451 25.75 12.06 23.06
N GLY A 452 25.24 11.65 21.88
CA GLY A 452 26.05 11.34 20.70
C GLY A 452 26.25 9.85 20.40
N TYR A 453 25.70 8.95 21.21
CA TYR A 453 25.94 7.51 21.07
C TYR A 453 24.86 6.86 20.19
N ALA A 454 25.00 6.96 18.87
CA ALA A 454 23.97 6.51 17.91
C ALA A 454 23.66 5.02 17.98
N TYR A 455 24.70 4.21 18.24
CA TYR A 455 24.64 2.74 18.29
C TYR A 455 24.57 2.19 19.72
N ALA A 456 24.18 3.03 20.68
CA ALA A 456 24.00 2.58 22.05
C ALA A 456 22.95 1.47 22.13
N ASN A 457 23.26 0.46 22.93
CA ASN A 457 22.42 -0.70 23.16
C ASN A 457 22.06 -0.77 24.65
N VAL A 458 20.76 -0.83 24.94
CA VAL A 458 20.25 -1.00 26.30
C VAL A 458 19.49 -2.31 26.36
N THR A 459 19.95 -3.23 27.20
CA THR A 459 19.33 -4.55 27.35
C THR A 459 18.70 -4.70 28.74
N PRO A 460 17.41 -5.09 28.83
CA PRO A 460 16.77 -5.32 30.11
C PRO A 460 16.96 -6.79 30.52
N GLU A 461 17.48 -7.00 31.71
CA GLU A 461 17.55 -8.30 32.36
C GLU A 461 16.51 -8.36 33.48
N THR A 462 15.57 -9.29 33.39
CA THR A 462 14.52 -9.48 34.40
C THR A 462 14.77 -10.78 35.15
N THR A 463 14.93 -10.70 36.47
CA THR A 463 15.16 -11.87 37.32
C THR A 463 13.95 -12.10 38.24
N PRO A 464 13.11 -13.12 37.98
CA PRO A 464 11.97 -13.42 38.83
C PRO A 464 12.42 -14.10 40.14
N ARG A 465 11.96 -13.56 41.27
CA ARG A 465 12.09 -14.14 42.61
C ARG A 465 10.77 -14.78 43.02
N GLU A 466 10.58 -16.04 42.63
CA GLU A 466 9.30 -16.76 42.76
C GLU A 466 8.78 -16.89 44.19
N MET A 467 9.66 -16.99 45.20
CA MET A 467 9.25 -17.10 46.60
C MET A 467 8.74 -15.77 47.18
N GLU A 468 9.27 -14.66 46.70
CA GLU A 468 8.89 -13.31 47.15
C GLU A 468 7.83 -12.67 46.26
N GLU A 469 7.45 -13.34 45.17
CA GLU A 469 6.54 -12.84 44.14
C GLU A 469 6.98 -11.47 43.61
N LYS A 470 8.30 -11.31 43.40
CA LYS A 470 8.93 -10.08 42.90
C LYS A 470 9.74 -10.33 41.64
N VAL A 471 9.96 -9.30 40.84
CA VAL A 471 10.84 -9.32 39.66
C VAL A 471 11.81 -8.16 39.75
N ASP A 472 13.10 -8.47 39.82
CA ASP A 472 14.14 -7.46 39.74
C ASP A 472 14.42 -7.14 38.25
N VAL A 473 14.69 -5.88 37.95
CA VAL A 473 14.92 -5.38 36.58
C VAL A 473 16.25 -4.62 36.56
N VAL A 474 17.20 -5.12 35.78
CA VAL A 474 18.51 -4.48 35.59
C VAL A 474 18.64 -4.04 34.14
N TYR A 475 18.90 -2.77 33.91
CA TYR A 475 19.16 -2.22 32.57
C TYR A 475 20.67 -2.11 32.34
N HIS A 476 21.20 -2.90 31.41
CA HIS A 476 22.61 -2.84 31.02
C HIS A 476 22.79 -1.89 29.85
N ILE A 477 23.57 -0.82 30.06
CA ILE A 477 23.86 0.20 29.05
C ILE A 477 25.25 -0.05 28.44
N GLU A 478 25.28 -0.20 27.12
CA GLU A 478 26.49 -0.21 26.31
C GLU A 478 26.43 0.98 25.35
N LYS A 479 27.27 2.00 25.55
CA LYS A 479 27.17 3.24 24.77
C LYS A 479 27.78 3.13 23.38
N GLY A 480 28.90 2.44 23.26
CA GLY A 480 29.75 2.52 22.06
C GLY A 480 30.38 3.91 21.87
N ASP A 481 30.78 4.21 20.63
CA ASP A 481 31.49 5.45 20.30
C ASP A 481 30.56 6.64 20.01
N LYS A 482 31.11 7.86 20.15
CA LYS A 482 30.41 9.08 19.73
C LYS A 482 30.39 9.19 18.22
N ILE A 483 29.19 9.42 17.70
CA ILE A 483 28.92 9.53 16.27
C ILE A 483 28.54 10.96 15.91
N TYR A 484 29.03 11.45 14.78
CA TYR A 484 28.67 12.75 14.20
C TYR A 484 27.95 12.56 12.88
N PHE A 485 27.03 13.46 12.54
CA PHE A 485 26.41 13.50 11.23
C PHE A 485 27.45 13.95 10.20
N ASN A 486 27.67 13.15 9.15
CA ASN A 486 28.60 13.49 8.08
C ASN A 486 27.86 14.16 6.91
N ARG A 487 27.23 13.37 6.03
CA ARG A 487 26.45 13.92 4.92
C ARG A 487 24.96 13.66 5.10
N ILE A 488 24.15 14.69 4.86
CA ILE A 488 22.69 14.58 4.81
C ILE A 488 22.26 14.68 3.33
N THR A 489 21.77 13.56 2.79
CA THR A 489 21.32 13.45 1.41
C THR A 489 19.80 13.38 1.35
N VAL A 490 19.16 14.21 0.53
CA VAL A 490 17.71 14.18 0.31
C VAL A 490 17.44 13.57 -1.07
N VAL A 491 16.53 12.58 -1.13
CA VAL A 491 16.21 11.84 -2.36
C VAL A 491 14.71 11.77 -2.56
N GLY A 492 14.25 11.96 -3.80
CA GLY A 492 12.84 11.85 -4.20
C GLY A 492 12.07 13.18 -4.24
N ASN A 493 12.72 14.30 -3.89
CA ASN A 493 12.18 15.65 -4.00
C ASN A 493 12.31 16.19 -5.43
N THR A 494 11.47 15.70 -6.35
CA THR A 494 11.49 16.10 -7.77
C THR A 494 10.93 17.49 -8.03
N LYS A 495 9.96 17.94 -7.23
CA LYS A 495 9.30 19.24 -7.33
C LYS A 495 9.75 20.19 -6.23
N THR A 496 9.80 19.70 -5.00
CA THR A 496 10.17 20.44 -3.80
C THR A 496 11.67 20.69 -3.80
N ARG A 497 12.04 21.96 -3.67
CA ARG A 497 13.45 22.34 -3.61
C ARG A 497 14.08 21.76 -2.35
N ASP A 498 15.29 21.23 -2.49
CA ASP A 498 16.07 20.64 -1.40
C ASP A 498 16.15 21.56 -0.16
N LYS A 499 16.36 22.87 -0.37
CA LYS A 499 16.38 23.86 0.73
C LYS A 499 15.13 23.90 1.61
N VAL A 500 13.96 23.55 1.06
CA VAL A 500 12.68 23.53 1.79
C VAL A 500 12.66 22.38 2.79
N ILE A 501 13.33 21.27 2.47
CA ILE A 501 13.47 20.11 3.35
C ILE A 501 14.56 20.40 4.37
N ARG A 502 15.72 20.89 3.93
CA ARG A 502 16.87 21.15 4.82
C ARG A 502 16.57 22.13 5.94
N ARG A 503 15.86 23.23 5.66
CA ARG A 503 15.53 24.23 6.70
C ARG A 503 14.62 23.71 7.81
N GLU A 504 13.91 22.61 7.57
CA GLU A 504 13.06 21.99 8.58
C GLU A 504 13.82 20.97 9.45
N LEU A 505 15.04 20.58 9.06
CA LEU A 505 15.89 19.71 9.87
C LEU A 505 16.32 20.44 11.14
N ALA A 506 16.38 19.70 12.24
CA ALA A 506 16.97 20.13 13.50
C ALA A 506 18.39 19.56 13.69
N ILE A 507 18.95 18.99 12.63
CA ILE A 507 20.30 18.45 12.55
C ILE A 507 21.02 19.10 11.37
N ASP A 508 22.30 19.41 11.55
CA ASP A 508 23.20 19.88 10.51
C ASP A 508 24.38 18.90 10.32
N GLU A 509 25.05 19.01 9.18
CA GLU A 509 26.27 18.25 8.89
C GLU A 509 27.39 18.71 9.85
N GLY A 510 28.03 17.76 10.53
CA GLY A 510 29.03 17.98 11.57
C GLY A 510 28.48 17.98 13.01
N ASP A 511 27.16 18.00 13.19
CA ASP A 511 26.56 17.93 14.52
C ASP A 511 26.83 16.58 15.20
N LEU A 512 26.94 16.60 16.53
CA LEU A 512 26.91 15.39 17.34
C LEU A 512 25.55 14.70 17.16
N TYR A 513 25.56 13.37 17.01
CA TYR A 513 24.34 12.61 16.80
C TYR A 513 23.32 12.88 17.91
N SER A 514 22.06 13.11 17.54
CA SER A 514 20.95 13.25 18.47
C SER A 514 19.71 12.59 17.89
N GLY A 515 19.20 11.57 18.60
CA GLY A 515 17.93 10.92 18.29
C GLY A 515 16.77 11.91 18.36
N GLU A 516 16.80 12.82 19.33
CA GLU A 516 15.75 13.79 19.55
C GLU A 516 15.65 14.77 18.37
N ASN A 517 16.79 15.28 17.89
CA ASN A 517 16.81 16.20 16.75
C ASN A 517 16.43 15.50 15.44
N LEU A 518 16.81 14.23 15.23
CA LEU A 518 16.32 13.42 14.11
C LEU A 518 14.79 13.29 14.15
N ARG A 519 14.22 12.95 15.32
CA ARG A 519 12.78 12.83 15.50
C ARG A 519 12.06 14.16 15.30
N LYS A 520 12.60 15.28 15.80
CA LYS A 520 12.08 16.63 15.54
C LYS A 520 12.08 16.95 14.04
N SER A 521 13.16 16.61 13.34
CA SER A 521 13.28 16.78 11.89
C SER A 521 12.19 16.01 11.14
N TYR A 522 12.02 14.73 11.48
CA TYR A 522 10.94 13.90 10.92
C TYR A 522 9.55 14.52 11.15
N MET A 523 9.25 14.93 12.38
CA MET A 523 7.96 15.54 12.73
C MET A 523 7.71 16.84 11.98
N ARG A 524 8.73 17.71 11.82
CA ARG A 524 8.61 18.96 11.04
C ARG A 524 8.34 18.68 9.57
N LEU A 525 9.06 17.74 8.96
CA LEU A 525 8.82 17.34 7.56
C LEU A 525 7.44 16.72 7.36
N MET A 526 6.97 15.90 8.30
CA MET A 526 5.62 15.33 8.25
C MET A 526 4.54 16.43 8.35
N ASN A 527 4.78 17.44 9.18
CA ASN A 527 3.89 18.59 9.36
C ASN A 527 3.78 19.49 8.13
N LEU A 528 4.77 19.49 7.23
CA LEU A 528 4.67 20.21 5.94
C LEU A 528 3.54 19.67 5.06
N ARG A 529 3.17 18.38 5.21
CA ARG A 529 2.17 17.68 4.38
C ARG A 529 2.49 17.70 2.88
N TYR A 530 3.75 17.86 2.47
CA TYR A 530 4.18 17.76 1.07
C TYR A 530 4.48 16.33 0.62
N PHE A 531 4.65 15.43 1.59
CA PHE A 531 5.09 14.06 1.36
C PHE A 531 4.01 13.06 1.82
N GLU A 532 3.90 11.95 1.10
CA GLU A 532 3.13 10.75 1.49
C GLU A 532 3.96 9.88 2.45
N GLU A 533 5.26 9.77 2.18
CA GLU A 533 6.20 8.93 2.91
C GLU A 533 7.51 9.68 3.12
N ILE A 534 8.06 9.57 4.32
CA ILE A 534 9.36 10.11 4.71
C ILE A 534 10.08 9.00 5.45
N ASN A 535 11.26 8.60 4.95
CA ASN A 535 12.07 7.56 5.55
C ASN A 535 13.49 8.08 5.78
N PHE A 536 13.94 8.07 7.04
CA PHE A 536 15.30 8.43 7.42
C PHE A 536 16.12 7.15 7.50
N GLN A 537 17.10 7.00 6.63
CA GLN A 537 18.05 5.90 6.66
C GLN A 537 19.39 6.42 7.16
N THR A 538 19.88 5.84 8.26
CA THR A 538 21.20 6.15 8.81
C THR A 538 22.16 5.03 8.47
N GLU A 539 23.22 5.34 7.75
CA GLU A 539 24.26 4.39 7.37
C GLU A 539 25.57 4.76 8.05
N LYS A 540 26.41 3.76 8.35
CA LYS A 540 27.77 4.03 8.83
C LYS A 540 28.53 4.77 7.73
N GLY A 541 29.13 5.89 8.08
CA GLY A 541 29.93 6.69 7.16
C GLY A 541 31.26 6.02 6.84
N THR A 542 32.12 6.75 6.14
CA THR A 542 33.46 6.28 5.76
C THR A 542 34.39 6.04 6.96
N GLU A 543 34.14 6.73 8.08
CA GLU A 543 34.84 6.55 9.35
C GLU A 543 33.88 6.00 10.41
N GLU A 544 34.40 5.24 11.38
CA GLU A 544 33.57 4.56 12.40
C GLU A 544 32.78 5.52 13.30
N ASN A 545 33.25 6.76 13.45
CA ASN A 545 32.63 7.83 14.23
C ASN A 545 31.70 8.75 13.41
N LEU A 546 31.44 8.42 12.14
CA LEU A 546 30.61 9.23 11.24
C LEU A 546 29.39 8.42 10.79
N THR A 547 28.26 9.09 10.63
CA THR A 547 27.06 8.50 10.03
C THR A 547 26.50 9.40 8.94
N ASP A 548 26.15 8.78 7.81
CA ASP A 548 25.44 9.45 6.73
C ASP A 548 23.93 9.25 6.91
N VAL A 549 23.17 10.29 6.59
CA VAL A 549 21.71 10.27 6.68
C VAL A 549 21.12 10.47 5.29
N THR A 550 20.42 9.47 4.79
CA THR A 550 19.66 9.57 3.55
C THR A 550 18.17 9.70 3.87
N ILE A 551 17.60 10.84 3.51
CA ILE A 551 16.18 11.16 3.69
C ILE A 551 15.47 10.88 2.39
N HIS A 552 14.76 9.75 2.34
CA HIS A 552 13.90 9.39 1.22
C HIS A 552 12.53 10.03 1.42
N VAL A 553 12.10 10.84 0.44
CA VAL A 553 10.78 11.45 0.45
C VAL A 553 9.99 11.04 -0.79
N LYS A 554 8.71 10.73 -0.59
CA LYS A 554 7.75 10.50 -1.68
C LYS A 554 6.79 11.68 -1.74
N GLU A 555 6.96 12.54 -2.74
CA GLU A 555 6.10 13.71 -2.91
C GLU A 555 4.67 13.34 -3.28
N LYS A 556 3.70 14.08 -2.73
CA LYS A 556 2.29 13.95 -3.09
C LYS A 556 1.73 15.26 -3.67
N PRO A 557 0.59 15.24 -4.36
CA PRO A 557 -0.08 16.46 -4.78
C PRO A 557 -0.40 17.37 -3.58
N THR A 558 0.08 18.62 -3.63
CA THR A 558 -0.12 19.65 -2.60
C THR A 558 -1.24 20.63 -2.93
N GLY A 559 -1.87 20.47 -4.10
CA GLY A 559 -3.02 21.27 -4.52
C GLY A 559 -4.27 20.81 -3.79
N LEU A 560 -4.98 21.74 -3.18
CA LEU A 560 -6.20 21.52 -2.45
C LEU A 560 -7.33 22.31 -3.12
N PHE A 561 -8.39 21.61 -3.48
CA PHE A 561 -9.67 22.21 -3.82
C PHE A 561 -10.67 21.80 -2.74
N SER A 562 -11.36 22.78 -2.15
CA SER A 562 -12.33 22.54 -1.11
C SER A 562 -13.58 23.35 -1.39
N ILE A 563 -14.73 22.67 -1.41
CA ILE A 563 -16.03 23.32 -1.41
C ILE A 563 -16.71 22.92 -0.11
N GLY A 564 -17.12 23.92 0.66
CA GLY A 564 -17.93 23.75 1.85
C GLY A 564 -19.30 24.37 1.65
N ALA A 565 -20.30 23.79 2.29
CA ALA A 565 -21.57 24.46 2.51
C ALA A 565 -21.80 24.50 4.02
N GLY A 566 -22.28 25.64 4.49
CA GLY A 566 -22.58 25.88 5.89
C GLY A 566 -23.94 26.51 6.04
N TYR A 567 -24.43 26.54 7.27
CA TYR A 567 -25.54 27.40 7.63
C TYR A 567 -25.23 28.06 8.96
N SER A 568 -25.51 29.35 9.07
CA SER A 568 -25.44 30.10 10.33
C SER A 568 -26.71 30.89 10.60
N ALA A 569 -26.94 31.25 11.87
CA ALA A 569 -28.06 32.10 12.25
C ALA A 569 -28.00 33.50 11.59
N VAL A 570 -26.80 33.99 11.26
CA VAL A 570 -26.56 35.34 10.72
C VAL A 570 -26.60 35.36 9.19
N ASP A 571 -25.77 34.53 8.55
CA ASP A 571 -25.58 34.50 7.09
C ASP A 571 -26.44 33.45 6.37
N LYS A 572 -27.31 32.75 7.11
CA LYS A 572 -28.18 31.67 6.61
C LYS A 572 -27.35 30.65 5.85
N ALA A 573 -27.74 30.30 4.62
CA ALA A 573 -26.98 29.39 3.78
C ALA A 573 -25.68 30.05 3.32
N ILE A 574 -24.57 29.36 3.53
CA ILE A 574 -23.21 29.80 3.21
C ILE A 574 -22.60 28.80 2.25
N VAL A 575 -21.96 29.28 1.19
CA VAL A 575 -21.10 28.49 0.31
C VAL A 575 -19.68 28.99 0.46
N MET A 576 -18.76 28.07 0.68
CA MET A 576 -17.33 28.34 0.75
C MET A 576 -16.63 27.60 -0.38
N ALA A 577 -15.76 28.28 -1.09
CA ALA A 577 -14.88 27.65 -2.07
C ALA A 577 -13.44 28.10 -1.78
N GLN A 578 -12.53 27.15 -1.79
CA GLN A 578 -11.10 27.38 -1.63
C GLN A 578 -10.33 26.62 -2.69
N VAL A 579 -9.43 27.33 -3.36
CA VAL A 579 -8.36 26.73 -4.17
C VAL A 579 -7.05 27.12 -3.51
N SER A 580 -6.24 26.15 -3.11
CA SER A 580 -4.94 26.40 -2.50
C SER A 580 -3.86 25.52 -3.11
N GLN A 581 -2.65 26.05 -3.19
CA GLN A 581 -1.44 25.32 -3.52
C GLN A 581 -0.45 25.50 -2.36
N GLN A 582 -0.22 24.44 -1.57
CA GLN A 582 0.57 24.52 -0.32
C GLN A 582 2.08 24.52 -0.53
N ASN A 583 2.56 24.16 -1.72
CA ASN A 583 3.97 24.14 -2.09
C ASN A 583 4.17 24.73 -3.50
N LEU A 584 3.82 26.00 -3.64
CA LEU A 584 3.84 26.70 -4.92
C LEU A 584 5.25 26.64 -5.55
N PHE A 585 5.33 26.05 -6.75
CA PHE A 585 6.57 25.83 -7.50
C PHE A 585 7.70 25.14 -6.70
N GLY A 586 7.34 24.34 -5.69
CA GLY A 586 8.31 23.63 -4.86
C GLY A 586 9.08 24.51 -3.87
N ARG A 587 8.60 25.73 -3.57
CA ARG A 587 9.30 26.71 -2.71
C ARG A 587 8.84 26.68 -1.24
N GLY A 588 7.88 25.83 -0.89
CA GLY A 588 7.23 25.82 0.43
C GLY A 588 6.34 27.05 0.66
N GLN A 589 5.99 27.78 -0.40
CA GLN A 589 5.10 28.94 -0.36
C GLN A 589 3.65 28.48 -0.54
N VAL A 590 2.71 29.13 0.14
CA VAL A 590 1.28 28.82 0.02
C VAL A 590 0.59 29.95 -0.74
N LEU A 591 -0.15 29.61 -1.79
CA LEU A 591 -1.08 30.52 -2.45
C LEU A 591 -2.49 29.98 -2.29
N SER A 592 -3.43 30.80 -1.83
CA SER A 592 -4.82 30.40 -1.64
C SER A 592 -5.77 31.49 -2.11
N LEU A 593 -6.80 31.09 -2.86
CA LEU A 593 -7.97 31.91 -3.17
C LEU A 593 -9.15 31.32 -2.40
N ASN A 594 -9.77 32.15 -1.55
CA ASN A 594 -10.93 31.81 -0.74
C ASN A 594 -12.13 32.66 -1.21
N ALA A 595 -13.29 32.03 -1.33
CA ALA A 595 -14.57 32.69 -1.55
C ALA A 595 -15.55 32.23 -0.47
N PHE A 596 -16.20 33.18 0.18
CA PHE A 596 -17.23 32.98 1.18
C PHE A 596 -18.48 33.72 0.70
N LEU A 597 -19.55 32.99 0.40
CA LEU A 597 -20.80 33.52 -0.15
C LEU A 597 -21.93 33.20 0.84
N GLY A 598 -22.35 34.19 1.62
CA GLY A 598 -23.50 34.10 2.53
C GLY A 598 -24.57 35.12 2.17
N SER A 599 -25.72 35.06 2.85
CA SER A 599 -26.83 36.00 2.56
C SER A 599 -26.56 37.43 3.01
N LYS A 600 -25.78 37.63 4.09
CA LYS A 600 -25.41 38.96 4.60
C LYS A 600 -23.96 39.32 4.28
N THR A 601 -23.06 38.34 4.22
CA THR A 601 -21.63 38.57 3.99
C THR A 601 -21.13 37.84 2.75
N THR A 602 -20.47 38.56 1.86
CA THR A 602 -19.70 38.00 0.74
C THR A 602 -18.25 38.44 0.87
N ASN A 603 -17.31 37.50 0.80
CA ASN A 603 -15.88 37.80 0.91
C ASN A 603 -15.07 36.98 -0.09
N TYR A 604 -14.19 37.65 -0.82
CA TYR A 604 -13.19 37.04 -1.68
C TYR A 604 -11.81 37.43 -1.17
N GLU A 605 -10.94 36.46 -0.91
CA GLU A 605 -9.62 36.69 -0.32
C GLU A 605 -8.56 35.90 -1.10
N LEU A 606 -7.54 36.61 -1.58
CA LEU A 606 -6.30 36.04 -2.10
C LEU A 606 -5.22 36.17 -1.02
N SER A 607 -4.64 35.05 -0.61
CA SER A 607 -3.63 34.98 0.44
C SER A 607 -2.37 34.30 -0.09
N PHE A 608 -1.21 34.92 0.12
CA PHE A 608 0.11 34.36 -0.16
C PHE A 608 0.94 34.30 1.12
N VAL A 609 1.51 33.13 1.43
CA VAL A 609 2.32 32.88 2.63
C VAL A 609 3.72 32.46 2.21
N GLU A 610 4.73 33.16 2.72
CA GLU A 610 6.15 32.77 2.68
C GLU A 610 6.60 32.45 4.11
N PRO A 611 6.73 31.15 4.49
CA PRO A 611 7.04 30.76 5.86
C PRO A 611 8.47 31.09 6.29
N TRP A 612 9.42 31.24 5.36
CA TRP A 612 10.83 31.52 5.65
C TRP A 612 11.36 32.68 4.80
N LEU A 613 10.87 33.90 5.07
CA LEU A 613 11.30 35.08 4.34
C LEU A 613 12.80 35.34 4.56
N PHE A 614 13.53 35.56 3.46
CA PHE A 614 15.00 35.69 3.45
C PHE A 614 15.75 34.47 4.01
N ASP A 615 15.17 33.28 3.92
CA ASP A 615 15.72 32.03 4.47
C ASP A 615 15.96 32.10 5.99
N ARG A 616 15.17 32.93 6.68
CA ARG A 616 15.11 33.03 8.15
C ARG A 616 13.76 32.50 8.62
N PRO A 617 13.60 32.08 9.90
CA PRO A 617 12.31 31.69 10.47
C PRO A 617 11.39 32.92 10.71
N LEU A 618 11.27 33.76 9.68
CA LEU A 618 10.43 34.93 9.60
C LEU A 618 9.26 34.58 8.69
N TRP A 619 8.14 34.23 9.31
CA TRP A 619 6.91 33.92 8.61
C TRP A 619 6.30 35.21 8.07
N SER A 620 5.82 35.19 6.84
CA SER A 620 5.17 36.35 6.23
C SER A 620 3.91 35.96 5.47
N LYS A 621 2.91 36.82 5.52
CA LYS A 621 1.61 36.62 4.89
C LYS A 621 1.11 37.92 4.25
N TYR A 622 0.61 37.79 3.03
CA TYR A 622 0.14 38.89 2.20
C TYR A 622 -1.29 38.56 1.78
N ASP A 623 -2.23 39.36 2.26
CA ASP A 623 -3.65 39.21 1.99
C ASP A 623 -4.16 40.36 1.13
N ALA A 624 -4.99 40.03 0.14
CA ALA A 624 -5.81 40.97 -0.60
C ALA A 624 -7.25 40.47 -0.54
N TRP A 625 -8.18 41.31 -0.10
CA TRP A 625 -9.57 40.91 0.01
C TRP A 625 -10.54 41.97 -0.50
N ASN A 626 -11.72 41.50 -0.88
CA ASN A 626 -12.90 42.29 -1.17
C ASN A 626 -14.08 41.67 -0.42
N MET A 627 -14.61 42.41 0.54
CA MET A 627 -15.69 41.99 1.41
C MET A 627 -16.86 42.97 1.32
N LYS A 628 -18.05 42.44 1.01
CA LYS A 628 -19.31 43.16 1.14
C LYS A 628 -20.12 42.58 2.30
N ARG A 629 -20.62 43.45 3.18
CA ARG A 629 -21.49 43.08 4.30
C ARG A 629 -22.73 43.96 4.38
N GLU A 630 -23.89 43.33 4.44
CA GLU A 630 -25.18 43.99 4.65
C GLU A 630 -25.49 44.07 6.16
N TYR A 631 -25.60 45.30 6.67
CA TYR A 631 -26.13 45.60 8.00
C TYR A 631 -27.59 46.06 7.87
N ASP A 632 -28.30 46.16 8.99
CA ASP A 632 -29.73 46.45 8.98
C ASP A 632 -30.05 47.84 8.39
N SER A 633 -29.17 48.82 8.63
CA SER A 633 -29.37 50.22 8.21
C SER A 633 -28.40 50.73 7.13
N TYR A 634 -27.42 49.93 6.70
CA TYR A 634 -26.44 50.28 5.65
C TYR A 634 -25.69 49.06 5.10
N ASP A 635 -25.05 49.19 3.95
CA ASP A 635 -24.09 48.22 3.40
C ASP A 635 -22.67 48.73 3.58
N LEU A 636 -21.71 47.82 3.81
CA LEU A 636 -20.29 48.11 3.86
C LEU A 636 -19.55 47.31 2.77
N ASP A 637 -18.87 48.00 1.86
CA ASP A 637 -17.90 47.41 0.91
C ASP A 637 -16.48 47.74 1.39
N THR A 638 -15.69 46.73 1.71
CA THR A 638 -14.30 46.88 2.17
C THR A 638 -13.35 46.18 1.21
N LYS A 639 -12.44 46.94 0.62
CA LYS A 639 -11.30 46.43 -0.16
C LYS A 639 -10.04 46.65 0.64
N GLY A 640 -9.23 45.61 0.82
CA GLY A 640 -8.08 45.71 1.69
C GLY A 640 -6.85 44.93 1.25
N LEU A 641 -5.71 45.42 1.71
CA LEU A 641 -4.40 44.79 1.62
C LEU A 641 -3.80 44.69 3.03
N ARG A 642 -3.28 43.52 3.38
CA ARG A 642 -2.61 43.29 4.66
C ARG A 642 -1.30 42.54 4.45
N MET A 643 -0.24 43.04 5.06
CA MET A 643 1.07 42.39 5.11
C MET A 643 1.41 42.08 6.55
N THR A 644 1.59 40.82 6.90
CA THR A 644 1.87 40.38 8.27
C THR A 644 3.20 39.65 8.33
N PHE A 645 4.04 40.02 9.28
CA PHE A 645 5.29 39.34 9.60
C PHE A 645 5.18 38.71 10.99
N GLY A 646 5.61 37.46 11.14
CA GLY A 646 5.52 36.69 12.37
C GLY A 646 6.87 36.06 12.73
N TYR A 647 7.24 36.12 14.00
CA TYR A 647 8.47 35.55 14.51
C TYR A 647 8.24 34.79 15.82
N PRO A 648 8.75 33.54 15.96
CA PRO A 648 8.69 32.81 17.22
C PRO A 648 9.68 33.43 18.22
N LEU A 649 9.17 34.10 19.25
CA LEU A 649 9.97 34.76 20.28
C LEU A 649 10.41 33.77 21.36
N PHE A 650 9.51 32.87 21.76
CA PHE A 650 9.72 31.79 22.72
C PHE A 650 8.92 30.55 22.29
N GLU A 651 9.14 29.41 22.93
CA GLU A 651 8.52 28.11 22.57
C GLU A 651 7.01 28.19 22.29
N TYR A 652 6.28 28.93 23.14
CA TYR A 652 4.83 29.12 23.04
C TYR A 652 4.41 30.52 22.60
N VAL A 653 5.35 31.44 22.37
CA VAL A 653 5.05 32.87 22.16
C VAL A 653 5.51 33.32 20.78
N LYS A 654 4.56 33.85 20.01
CA LYS A 654 4.79 34.41 18.68
C LYS A 654 4.46 35.89 18.67
N GLY A 655 5.33 36.69 18.09
CA GLY A 655 5.09 38.11 17.83
C GLY A 655 4.71 38.32 16.37
N TYR A 656 3.76 39.21 16.11
CA TYR A 656 3.33 39.59 14.77
C TYR A 656 3.32 41.11 14.61
N ILE A 657 3.71 41.57 13.43
CA ILE A 657 3.58 42.96 12.99
C ILE A 657 2.86 42.94 11.65
N GLY A 658 1.69 43.56 11.60
CA GLY A 658 0.86 43.67 10.41
C GLY A 658 0.73 45.11 9.95
N TYR A 659 0.97 45.40 8.67
CA TYR A 659 0.53 46.63 8.04
C TYR A 659 -0.78 46.37 7.30
N GLU A 660 -1.76 47.24 7.46
CA GLU A 660 -3.07 47.13 6.84
C GLU A 660 -3.46 48.43 6.16
N TYR A 661 -4.03 48.31 4.97
CA TYR A 661 -4.61 49.39 4.20
C TYR A 661 -5.99 48.96 3.69
N THR A 662 -7.03 49.72 4.00
CA THR A 662 -8.41 49.45 3.58
C THR A 662 -9.05 50.69 2.96
N MET A 663 -9.88 50.44 1.95
CA MET A 663 -10.85 51.38 1.41
C MET A 663 -12.23 50.86 1.81
N ASP A 664 -12.93 51.63 2.64
CA ASP A 664 -14.18 51.27 3.26
C ASP A 664 -15.28 52.22 2.75
N GLU A 665 -16.24 51.68 2.00
CA GLU A 665 -17.38 52.42 1.44
C GLU A 665 -18.66 52.07 2.19
N VAL A 666 -19.22 53.05 2.88
CA VAL A 666 -20.55 52.96 3.51
C VAL A 666 -21.58 53.42 2.49
N MET A 667 -22.48 52.53 2.10
CA MET A 667 -23.45 52.78 1.04
C MET A 667 -24.84 52.23 1.38
N ASN A 668 -25.83 52.50 0.52
CA ASN A 668 -27.21 52.04 0.70
C ASN A 668 -27.82 52.38 2.07
N VAL A 669 -27.44 53.54 2.63
CA VAL A 669 -27.88 54.01 3.95
C VAL A 669 -29.39 54.23 3.94
N LYS A 670 -30.10 53.58 4.86
CA LYS A 670 -31.57 53.70 4.95
C LYS A 670 -31.97 55.10 5.44
N TYR A 671 -33.14 55.57 5.02
CA TYR A 671 -33.63 56.92 5.38
C TYR A 671 -33.82 57.12 6.90
N TYR A 672 -34.07 56.04 7.64
CA TYR A 672 -34.25 56.03 9.09
C TYR A 672 -32.95 55.72 9.86
N ALA A 673 -31.81 55.60 9.18
CA ALA A 673 -30.55 55.33 9.84
C ALA A 673 -30.15 56.48 10.79
N SER A 674 -29.51 56.11 11.90
CA SER A 674 -28.97 57.02 12.90
C SER A 674 -28.11 58.09 12.25
N ARG A 675 -28.04 59.24 12.92
CA ARG A 675 -27.15 60.33 12.48
C ARG A 675 -25.68 59.86 12.42
N TYR A 676 -25.28 58.97 13.32
CA TYR A 676 -23.94 58.38 13.38
C TYR A 676 -23.58 57.59 12.11
N ILE A 677 -24.56 56.93 11.49
CA ILE A 677 -24.38 56.19 10.23
C ILE A 677 -24.41 57.14 9.04
N ARG A 678 -25.41 58.03 8.96
CA ARG A 678 -25.59 58.95 7.82
C ARG A 678 -24.40 59.90 7.63
N GLU A 679 -23.76 60.34 8.70
CA GLU A 679 -22.57 61.20 8.61
C GLU A 679 -21.32 60.48 8.09
N GLN A 680 -21.34 59.15 8.00
CA GLN A 680 -20.23 58.33 7.53
C GLN A 680 -20.49 57.71 6.14
N GLU A 681 -21.56 58.11 5.46
CA GLU A 681 -21.85 57.69 4.09
C GLU A 681 -20.74 58.14 3.13
N GLY A 682 -20.29 57.22 2.27
CA GLY A 682 -19.21 57.45 1.32
C GLY A 682 -17.98 56.58 1.58
N GLU A 683 -16.91 56.86 0.83
CA GLU A 683 -15.65 56.12 0.89
C GLU A 683 -14.69 56.77 1.90
N THR A 684 -14.06 55.94 2.72
CA THR A 684 -13.00 56.34 3.66
C THR A 684 -11.82 55.39 3.55
N THR A 685 -10.61 55.93 3.67
CA THR A 685 -9.39 55.13 3.69
C THR A 685 -8.88 54.97 5.12
N THR A 686 -8.57 53.74 5.52
CA THR A 686 -7.88 53.43 6.78
C THR A 686 -6.53 52.81 6.49
N SER A 687 -5.47 53.33 7.09
CA SER A 687 -4.15 52.68 7.04
C SER A 687 -3.50 52.66 8.42
N GLY A 688 -2.78 51.59 8.72
CA GLY A 688 -2.13 51.47 10.02
C GLY A 688 -1.36 50.19 10.26
N VAL A 689 -0.77 50.11 11.44
CA VAL A 689 0.02 48.97 11.90
C VAL A 689 -0.66 48.30 13.09
N THR A 690 -0.67 46.97 13.07
CA THR A 690 -1.10 46.12 14.17
C THR A 690 0.09 45.35 14.72
N VAL A 691 0.34 45.45 16.02
CA VAL A 691 1.30 44.61 16.73
C VAL A 691 0.54 43.62 17.58
N THR A 692 0.82 42.33 17.42
CA THR A 692 0.16 41.25 18.17
C THR A 692 1.19 40.38 18.86
N LEU A 693 0.97 40.10 20.15
CA LEU A 693 1.69 39.09 20.90
C LEU A 693 0.73 37.95 21.21
N MET A 694 1.08 36.72 20.83
CA MET A 694 0.23 35.55 20.99
C MET A 694 0.99 34.47 21.76
N ARG A 695 0.37 33.91 22.80
CA ARG A 695 0.85 32.73 23.54
C ARG A 695 -0.14 31.58 23.39
N ASP A 696 0.31 30.49 22.77
CA ASP A 696 -0.50 29.29 22.56
C ASP A 696 0.19 28.07 23.17
N SER A 697 -0.51 27.42 24.10
CA SER A 697 -0.06 26.22 24.83
C SER A 697 -1.14 25.13 24.81
N THR A 698 -2.12 25.22 23.90
CA THR A 698 -3.19 24.23 23.82
C THR A 698 -2.68 22.91 23.26
N ASN A 699 -3.25 21.82 23.74
CA ASN A 699 -2.89 20.46 23.32
C ASN A 699 -3.55 20.02 22.00
N ASP A 700 -4.65 20.67 21.63
CA ASP A 700 -5.39 20.43 20.40
C ASP A 700 -5.82 21.80 19.85
N TRP A 701 -5.86 21.96 18.53
CA TRP A 701 -6.19 23.23 17.88
C TRP A 701 -7.69 23.43 17.66
N MET A 702 -8.49 22.35 17.67
CA MET A 702 -9.92 22.37 17.36
C MET A 702 -10.79 22.21 18.61
N PHE A 703 -10.47 21.25 19.47
CA PHE A 703 -11.10 21.08 20.78
C PHE A 703 -10.07 20.95 21.90
N PRO A 704 -9.38 22.05 22.25
CA PRO A 704 -8.47 22.08 23.38
C PRO A 704 -9.12 21.48 24.65
N SER A 705 -8.40 20.58 25.31
CA SER A 705 -8.80 20.05 26.63
C SER A 705 -7.86 20.48 27.76
N LYS A 706 -6.68 20.98 27.41
CA LYS A 706 -5.66 21.44 28.34
C LYS A 706 -4.88 22.60 27.73
N GLY A 707 -4.50 23.57 28.56
CA GLY A 707 -3.60 24.66 28.19
C GLY A 707 -4.34 25.98 28.04
N SER A 708 -3.70 26.94 27.36
CA SER A 708 -4.24 28.29 27.22
C SER A 708 -3.86 28.94 25.90
N LEU A 709 -4.75 29.79 25.41
CA LEU A 709 -4.59 30.63 24.23
C LEU A 709 -4.80 32.09 24.63
N ASN A 710 -3.76 32.90 24.54
CA ASN A 710 -3.77 34.30 24.97
C ASN A 710 -3.22 35.19 23.86
N SER A 711 -3.85 36.34 23.62
CA SER A 711 -3.38 37.30 22.63
C SER A 711 -3.61 38.73 23.09
N VAL A 712 -2.66 39.61 22.85
CA VAL A 712 -2.81 41.05 22.98
C VAL A 712 -2.46 41.69 21.64
N ALA A 713 -3.32 42.57 21.14
CA ALA A 713 -3.14 43.27 19.87
C ALA A 713 -3.34 44.78 20.06
N ILE A 714 -2.49 45.56 19.41
CA ILE A 714 -2.59 47.02 19.34
C ILE A 714 -2.58 47.41 17.87
N ARG A 715 -3.70 47.94 17.38
CA ARG A 715 -3.83 48.48 16.02
C ARG A 715 -3.86 50.00 16.09
N HIS A 716 -2.92 50.65 15.42
CA HIS A 716 -2.80 52.09 15.37
C HIS A 716 -2.92 52.57 13.92
N THR A 717 -3.85 53.48 13.66
CA THR A 717 -4.19 53.97 12.31
C THR A 717 -4.08 55.50 12.22
N GLY A 718 -3.78 56.01 11.02
CA GLY A 718 -3.53 57.43 10.77
C GLY A 718 -2.13 57.91 11.18
N THR A 719 -1.99 59.20 11.49
CA THR A 719 -0.72 59.85 11.87
C THR A 719 0.37 59.66 10.81
N ILE A 720 1.42 58.90 11.10
CA ILE A 720 2.50 58.66 10.13
C ILE A 720 2.05 57.81 8.95
N PHE A 721 0.93 57.07 9.09
CA PHE A 721 0.39 56.18 8.07
C PHE A 721 -0.65 56.87 7.17
N GLN A 722 -1.10 58.08 7.52
CA GLN A 722 -2.14 58.85 6.81
C GLN A 722 -3.47 58.07 6.67
N GLY A 723 -4.43 58.62 5.92
CA GLY A 723 -5.79 58.06 5.79
C GLY A 723 -6.86 58.95 6.42
N ASP A 724 -8.12 58.70 6.05
CA ASP A 724 -9.28 59.46 6.51
C ASP A 724 -9.65 59.08 7.94
N ASN A 725 -9.46 57.81 8.32
CA ASN A 725 -9.73 57.33 9.66
C ASN A 725 -8.45 57.28 10.51
N SER A 726 -8.51 57.75 11.76
CA SER A 726 -7.39 57.67 12.70
C SER A 726 -7.87 57.27 14.09
N PHE A 727 -7.40 56.12 14.56
CA PHE A 727 -7.76 55.54 15.85
C PHE A 727 -6.69 54.60 16.39
N THR A 728 -6.80 54.24 17.66
CA THR A 728 -6.02 53.16 18.26
C THR A 728 -6.95 52.17 18.94
N LYS A 729 -6.81 50.90 18.59
CA LYS A 729 -7.63 49.79 19.07
C LYS A 729 -6.75 48.80 19.82
N TYR A 730 -7.03 48.64 21.10
CA TYR A 730 -6.40 47.67 21.99
C TYR A 730 -7.36 46.50 22.16
N SER A 731 -6.87 45.28 21.98
CA SER A 731 -7.66 44.06 22.11
C SER A 731 -6.88 43.02 22.92
N GLY A 732 -7.53 42.42 23.90
CA GLY A 732 -6.97 41.33 24.70
C GLY A 732 -7.93 40.15 24.70
N ASN A 733 -7.42 38.95 24.43
CA ASN A 733 -8.16 37.70 24.52
C ASN A 733 -7.39 36.71 25.39
N SER A 734 -8.10 35.98 26.25
CA SER A 734 -7.53 34.93 27.10
C SER A 734 -8.49 33.76 27.19
N SER A 735 -8.04 32.56 26.86
CA SER A 735 -8.81 31.32 26.95
C SER A 735 -7.99 30.27 27.70
N TRP A 736 -8.59 29.61 28.68
CA TRP A 736 -7.97 28.60 29.53
C TRP A 736 -8.82 27.34 29.54
N TYR A 737 -8.17 26.18 29.44
CA TYR A 737 -8.81 24.87 29.40
C TYR A 737 -8.22 23.97 30.48
N PHE A 738 -9.09 23.48 31.36
CA PHE A 738 -8.75 22.66 32.50
C PHE A 738 -9.40 21.27 32.33
N PRO A 739 -8.61 20.19 32.20
CA PRO A 739 -9.18 18.85 32.13
C PRO A 739 -9.73 18.44 33.50
N LEU A 740 -10.92 17.85 33.50
CA LEU A 740 -11.63 17.31 34.65
C LEU A 740 -11.82 15.79 34.48
N PRO A 741 -12.17 15.05 35.55
CA PRO A 741 -12.45 13.61 35.46
C PRO A 741 -13.52 13.26 34.42
N LEU A 742 -13.49 12.04 33.89
CA LEU A 742 -14.44 11.51 32.89
C LEU A 742 -14.39 12.21 31.51
N ASP A 743 -13.21 12.70 31.11
CA ASP A 743 -12.98 13.45 29.86
C ASP A 743 -13.74 14.78 29.77
N ASN A 744 -14.17 15.30 30.92
CA ASN A 744 -14.79 16.62 31.01
C ASN A 744 -13.73 17.72 30.90
N VAL A 745 -14.11 18.90 30.41
CA VAL A 745 -13.23 20.07 30.31
C VAL A 745 -13.97 21.28 30.82
N PHE A 746 -13.36 21.98 31.76
CA PHE A 746 -13.80 23.31 32.16
C PHE A 746 -13.00 24.36 31.39
N ALA A 747 -13.68 25.26 30.69
CA ALA A 747 -13.05 26.31 29.90
C ALA A 747 -13.50 27.69 30.40
N VAL A 748 -12.57 28.63 30.46
CA VAL A 748 -12.86 30.03 30.79
C VAL A 748 -12.29 30.90 29.68
N ARG A 749 -13.08 31.84 29.18
CA ARG A 749 -12.69 32.78 28.13
C ARG A 749 -12.98 34.19 28.58
N GLY A 750 -12.08 35.12 28.27
CA GLY A 750 -12.24 36.55 28.52
C GLY A 750 -11.78 37.36 27.32
N ARG A 751 -12.49 38.44 27.00
CA ARG A 751 -12.09 39.43 25.99
C ARG A 751 -12.28 40.84 26.52
N ILE A 752 -11.31 41.70 26.24
CA ILE A 752 -11.35 43.12 26.58
C ILE A 752 -10.96 43.94 25.35
N GLY A 753 -11.63 45.06 25.14
CA GLY A 753 -11.39 45.96 24.02
C GLY A 753 -11.48 47.41 24.44
N TYR A 754 -10.57 48.23 23.92
CA TYR A 754 -10.59 49.69 24.06
C TYR A 754 -10.24 50.32 22.72
N LEU A 755 -11.09 51.22 22.24
CA LEU A 755 -10.98 51.94 20.99
C LEU A 755 -10.93 53.43 21.30
N GLN A 756 -9.96 54.12 20.74
CA GLN A 756 -9.78 55.55 20.96
C GLN A 756 -9.62 56.27 19.63
N ALA A 757 -10.33 57.37 19.45
CA ALA A 757 -10.16 58.25 18.30
C ALA A 757 -8.87 59.05 18.44
N ASN A 758 -8.19 59.27 17.32
CA ASN A 758 -6.97 60.07 17.24
C ASN A 758 -7.21 61.31 16.34
N GLU A 759 -6.33 62.31 16.44
CA GLU A 759 -6.31 63.48 15.55
C GLU A 759 -7.63 64.29 15.47
N GLY A 760 -8.52 64.13 16.47
CA GLY A 760 -9.85 64.74 16.44
C GLY A 760 -10.79 64.19 15.37
N LYS A 761 -10.42 63.09 14.69
CA LYS A 761 -11.25 62.42 13.69
C LYS A 761 -12.32 61.56 14.35
N LYS A 762 -13.44 61.33 13.65
CA LYS A 762 -14.54 60.49 14.14
C LYS A 762 -14.18 59.00 14.02
N LEU A 763 -14.65 58.19 14.97
CA LEU A 763 -14.48 56.74 14.92
C LEU A 763 -15.43 56.12 13.88
N PRO A 764 -14.93 55.27 12.98
CA PRO A 764 -15.79 54.51 12.08
C PRO A 764 -16.74 53.60 12.86
N ILE A 765 -18.03 53.62 12.53
CA ILE A 765 -19.05 52.81 13.21
C ILE A 765 -18.76 51.32 13.14
N TYR A 766 -18.25 50.84 11.99
CA TYR A 766 -17.93 49.44 11.74
C TYR A 766 -16.67 48.96 12.48
N GLU A 767 -15.92 49.87 13.10
CA GLU A 767 -14.79 49.53 13.98
C GLU A 767 -15.16 49.45 15.47
N ARG A 768 -16.35 49.97 15.85
CA ARG A 768 -16.85 49.94 17.23
C ARG A 768 -17.19 48.51 17.63
N PHE A 769 -17.12 48.22 18.92
CA PHE A 769 -17.38 46.87 19.45
C PHE A 769 -18.88 46.62 19.55
N VAL A 770 -19.34 45.56 18.88
CA VAL A 770 -20.68 44.99 19.04
C VAL A 770 -20.52 43.55 19.52
N LEU A 771 -21.24 43.21 20.58
CA LEU A 771 -21.29 41.86 21.17
C LEU A 771 -22.61 41.18 20.80
N GLY A 772 -22.79 39.94 21.21
CA GLY A 772 -23.87 39.07 20.76
C GLY A 772 -23.40 37.98 19.78
N GLY A 773 -24.27 37.02 19.52
CA GLY A 773 -23.98 35.90 18.65
C GLY A 773 -23.19 34.76 19.31
N ILE A 774 -23.08 33.64 18.58
CA ILE A 774 -22.39 32.39 18.99
C ILE A 774 -20.92 32.55 19.40
N ARG A 775 -20.33 33.71 19.10
CA ARG A 775 -18.93 34.06 19.34
C ARG A 775 -18.72 34.91 20.59
N SER A 776 -19.75 35.49 21.21
CA SER A 776 -19.56 36.32 22.41
C SER A 776 -20.62 36.05 23.48
N LEU A 777 -21.80 36.68 23.38
CA LEU A 777 -22.92 36.51 24.31
C LEU A 777 -24.02 35.70 23.64
N ARG A 778 -24.02 34.39 23.87
CA ARG A 778 -24.95 33.47 23.22
C ARG A 778 -26.37 33.69 23.70
N GLY A 779 -27.33 33.67 22.80
CA GLY A 779 -28.73 33.99 23.11
C GLY A 779 -29.12 35.45 22.82
N LEU A 780 -28.15 36.36 22.69
CA LEU A 780 -28.36 37.77 22.34
C LEU A 780 -27.90 38.03 20.90
N GLU A 781 -28.59 38.93 20.20
CA GLU A 781 -28.29 39.26 18.80
C GLU A 781 -27.17 40.28 18.68
N ASP A 782 -27.45 41.52 19.08
CA ASP A 782 -26.48 42.61 19.13
C ASP A 782 -26.56 43.29 20.49
N VAL A 783 -25.41 43.52 21.12
CA VAL A 783 -25.25 44.11 22.44
C VAL A 783 -24.21 45.22 22.36
N GLY A 784 -24.65 46.43 22.67
CA GLY A 784 -23.84 47.64 22.74
C GLY A 784 -24.73 48.88 22.89
N PRO A 785 -24.15 50.08 22.87
CA PRO A 785 -24.90 51.33 22.83
C PRO A 785 -25.81 51.38 21.59
N ILE A 786 -27.01 51.94 21.77
CA ILE A 786 -28.07 52.06 20.77
C ILE A 786 -28.42 53.54 20.62
N ASP A 787 -28.70 54.01 19.41
CA ASP A 787 -29.30 55.32 19.19
C ASP A 787 -30.75 55.32 19.68
N PRO A 788 -31.12 56.11 20.71
CA PRO A 788 -32.48 56.11 21.26
C PRO A 788 -33.54 56.61 20.26
N GLU A 789 -33.15 57.37 19.22
CA GLU A 789 -34.10 57.89 18.22
C GLU A 789 -34.44 56.85 17.16
N THR A 790 -33.46 56.10 16.67
CA THR A 790 -33.64 55.16 15.53
C THR A 790 -33.65 53.69 15.94
N GLY A 791 -33.13 53.36 17.13
CA GLY A 791 -32.95 51.98 17.57
C GLY A 791 -31.72 51.29 16.95
N ASP A 792 -30.89 52.00 16.19
CA ASP A 792 -29.68 51.43 15.59
C ASP A 792 -28.62 51.11 16.64
N VAL A 793 -27.99 49.95 16.53
CA VAL A 793 -26.84 49.58 17.35
C VAL A 793 -25.60 50.31 16.83
N ILE A 794 -25.13 51.31 17.56
CA ILE A 794 -23.95 52.11 17.19
C ILE A 794 -22.62 51.46 17.63
N GLY A 795 -22.68 50.48 18.54
CA GLY A 795 -21.50 49.81 19.10
C GLY A 795 -20.73 50.69 20.10
N GLY A 796 -19.86 50.07 20.91
CA GLY A 796 -19.11 50.74 21.98
C GLY A 796 -17.65 50.99 21.64
N ASN A 797 -17.01 51.97 22.28
CA ASN A 797 -15.55 52.13 22.21
C ASN A 797 -14.85 51.19 23.19
N THR A 798 -15.57 50.63 24.15
CA THR A 798 -15.05 49.66 25.13
C THR A 798 -15.89 48.40 25.12
N MET A 799 -15.27 47.25 25.37
CA MET A 799 -16.00 46.00 25.57
C MET A 799 -15.32 45.13 26.61
N LEU A 800 -16.12 44.35 27.33
CA LEU A 800 -15.65 43.31 28.23
C LEU A 800 -16.59 42.11 28.15
N THR A 801 -16.03 40.92 27.95
CA THR A 801 -16.78 39.66 27.97
C THR A 801 -16.03 38.59 28.76
N PHE A 802 -16.77 37.76 29.46
CA PHE A 802 -16.32 36.54 30.11
C PHE A 802 -17.29 35.40 29.80
N SER A 803 -16.76 34.20 29.62
CA SER A 803 -17.53 33.00 29.35
C SER A 803 -16.93 31.84 30.13
N ALA A 804 -17.78 31.08 30.83
CA ALA A 804 -17.42 29.83 31.48
C ALA A 804 -18.17 28.69 30.79
N GLU A 805 -17.45 27.64 30.38
CA GLU A 805 -18.01 26.48 29.69
C GLU A 805 -17.64 25.18 30.43
N LEU A 806 -18.60 24.27 30.57
CA LEU A 806 -18.35 22.86 30.93
C LEU A 806 -18.64 22.00 29.71
N ILE A 807 -17.60 21.37 29.17
CA ILE A 807 -17.64 20.53 27.98
C ILE A 807 -17.53 19.07 28.41
N PHE A 808 -18.43 18.21 27.97
CA PHE A 808 -18.47 16.80 28.37
C PHE A 808 -18.75 15.91 27.15
N PRO A 809 -18.25 14.66 27.11
CA PRO A 809 -18.52 13.74 26.00
C PRO A 809 -20.00 13.31 26.00
N LEU A 810 -20.68 13.42 24.86
CA LEU A 810 -22.02 12.85 24.64
C LEU A 810 -21.92 11.46 24.01
N ILE A 811 -21.20 11.35 22.89
CA ILE A 811 -20.92 10.08 22.20
C ILE A 811 -19.44 10.06 21.86
N LYS A 812 -18.65 9.31 22.65
CA LYS A 812 -17.19 9.30 22.55
C LYS A 812 -16.70 8.86 21.17
N ASP A 813 -17.24 7.74 20.67
CA ASP A 813 -16.81 7.15 19.40
C ASP A 813 -17.14 8.04 18.18
N ALA A 814 -18.16 8.89 18.30
CA ALA A 814 -18.55 9.84 17.26
C ALA A 814 -17.90 11.23 17.44
N GLY A 815 -17.10 11.45 18.49
CA GLY A 815 -16.49 12.75 18.78
C GLY A 815 -17.49 13.85 19.13
N MET A 816 -18.70 13.50 19.59
CA MET A 816 -19.75 14.45 19.93
C MET A 816 -19.64 14.90 21.39
N LYS A 817 -19.69 16.21 21.64
CA LYS A 817 -19.54 16.83 22.95
C LYS A 817 -20.76 17.68 23.28
N GLY A 818 -21.21 17.60 24.53
CA GLY A 818 -22.18 18.52 25.12
C GLY A 818 -21.45 19.69 25.77
N VAL A 819 -22.12 20.84 25.84
CA VAL A 819 -21.59 22.06 26.45
C VAL A 819 -22.67 22.68 27.32
N LEU A 820 -22.33 23.03 28.56
CA LEU A 820 -23.07 24.00 29.37
C LEU A 820 -22.26 25.28 29.39
N PHE A 821 -22.90 26.44 29.30
CA PHE A 821 -22.19 27.70 29.33
C PHE A 821 -22.91 28.79 30.12
N PHE A 822 -22.11 29.74 30.60
CA PHE A 822 -22.55 31.00 31.18
C PHE A 822 -21.69 32.13 30.58
N ASP A 823 -22.33 33.09 29.93
CA ASP A 823 -21.68 34.25 29.33
C ASP A 823 -22.10 35.52 30.08
N ILE A 824 -21.16 36.44 30.24
CA ILE A 824 -21.39 37.76 30.82
C ILE A 824 -20.56 38.80 30.09
N GLY A 825 -21.14 39.96 29.78
CA GLY A 825 -20.39 41.03 29.15
C GLY A 825 -21.27 42.15 28.60
N ASN A 826 -20.61 43.21 28.16
CA ASN A 826 -21.27 44.33 27.50
C ASN A 826 -20.24 45.18 26.73
N ALA A 827 -20.75 46.07 25.89
CA ALA A 827 -19.97 47.11 25.22
C ALA A 827 -20.55 48.48 25.60
N TRP A 828 -19.67 49.46 25.83
CA TRP A 828 -20.04 50.80 26.26
C TRP A 828 -19.39 51.86 25.39
N ASP A 829 -20.02 53.03 25.32
CA ASP A 829 -19.45 54.16 24.60
C ASP A 829 -18.10 54.56 25.20
N ASN A 830 -17.95 54.68 26.53
CA ASN A 830 -16.66 54.91 27.19
C ASN A 830 -16.62 54.31 28.60
N GLY A 831 -15.45 53.82 29.05
CA GLY A 831 -15.26 53.24 30.40
C GLY A 831 -15.67 51.77 30.51
N TYR A 832 -15.55 51.19 31.71
CA TYR A 832 -15.98 49.82 31.99
C TYR A 832 -16.93 49.82 33.18
N TYR A 833 -18.19 49.41 32.97
CA TYR A 833 -19.24 49.44 33.99
C TYR A 833 -19.66 48.01 34.36
N LEU A 834 -19.02 47.44 35.39
CA LEU A 834 -19.25 46.05 35.79
C LEU A 834 -20.67 45.79 36.34
N ASP A 835 -21.38 46.85 36.74
CA ASP A 835 -22.77 46.83 37.18
C ASP A 835 -23.76 46.73 36.00
N ASP A 836 -23.39 47.20 34.81
CA ASP A 836 -24.18 47.13 33.57
C ASP A 836 -23.68 46.03 32.63
N MET A 837 -23.73 44.78 33.07
CA MET A 837 -23.34 43.62 32.27
C MET A 837 -24.53 42.73 31.90
N ARG A 838 -24.59 42.35 30.61
CA ARG A 838 -25.56 41.37 30.10
C ARG A 838 -25.12 39.96 30.44
N LYS A 839 -26.06 39.06 30.75
CA LYS A 839 -25.83 37.71 31.27
C LYS A 839 -26.69 36.69 30.54
N THR A 840 -26.07 35.64 30.04
CA THR A 840 -26.78 34.52 29.42
C THR A 840 -26.26 33.18 29.94
N ALA A 841 -27.11 32.17 29.91
CA ALA A 841 -26.73 30.80 30.23
C ALA A 841 -27.41 29.85 29.25
N GLY A 842 -26.80 28.70 29.00
CA GLY A 842 -27.34 27.81 27.99
C GLY A 842 -26.65 26.47 27.89
N VAL A 843 -27.11 25.73 26.89
CA VAL A 843 -26.65 24.39 26.57
C VAL A 843 -26.35 24.28 25.08
N GLY A 844 -25.47 23.37 24.69
CA GLY A 844 -25.17 23.14 23.29
C GLY A 844 -24.56 21.78 23.01
N VAL A 845 -24.50 21.46 21.72
CA VAL A 845 -23.85 20.28 21.17
C VAL A 845 -22.79 20.74 20.18
N ARG A 846 -21.59 20.18 20.31
CA ARG A 846 -20.46 20.37 19.39
C ARG A 846 -20.09 19.02 18.80
N TRP A 847 -20.02 18.92 17.47
CA TRP A 847 -19.72 17.66 16.80
C TRP A 847 -18.80 17.88 15.62
N TYR A 848 -17.71 17.11 15.56
CA TYR A 848 -16.90 17.02 14.35
C TYR A 848 -17.48 15.97 13.42
N SER A 849 -18.40 16.40 12.56
CA SER A 849 -19.05 15.52 11.59
C SER A 849 -18.15 15.30 10.37
N PRO A 850 -18.44 14.30 9.52
CA PRO A 850 -17.76 14.11 8.24
C PRO A 850 -17.82 15.34 7.31
N ILE A 851 -18.79 16.24 7.51
CA ILE A 851 -18.97 17.47 6.74
C ILE A 851 -18.38 18.72 7.42
N GLY A 852 -17.67 18.55 8.56
CA GLY A 852 -17.00 19.63 9.29
C GLY A 852 -17.52 19.84 10.72
N PRO A 853 -16.97 20.83 11.45
CA PRO A 853 -17.40 21.15 12.81
C PRO A 853 -18.81 21.74 12.82
N LEU A 854 -19.62 21.21 13.72
CA LEU A 854 -20.99 21.63 13.99
C LEU A 854 -21.04 22.19 15.41
N ARG A 855 -21.70 23.34 15.58
CA ARG A 855 -22.11 23.86 16.89
C ARG A 855 -23.60 24.16 16.80
N LEU A 856 -24.35 23.68 17.78
CA LEU A 856 -25.74 24.05 18.02
C LEU A 856 -25.83 24.46 19.48
N GLU A 857 -26.18 25.71 19.74
CA GLU A 857 -26.14 26.32 21.07
C GLU A 857 -27.47 27.05 21.32
N TRP A 858 -28.11 26.75 22.44
CA TRP A 858 -29.31 27.41 22.91
C TRP A 858 -28.94 28.29 24.10
N GLY A 859 -29.10 29.61 23.94
CA GLY A 859 -28.82 30.58 24.99
C GLY A 859 -30.11 31.19 25.54
N TYR A 860 -30.19 31.30 26.86
CA TYR A 860 -31.26 31.96 27.62
C TYR A 860 -30.74 33.25 28.26
N VAL A 861 -31.50 34.34 28.13
CA VAL A 861 -31.13 35.66 28.65
C VAL A 861 -31.58 35.78 30.11
N LEU A 862 -30.62 35.92 31.03
CA LEU A 862 -30.88 35.95 32.48
C LEU A 862 -31.32 37.33 32.97
N ASP A 863 -30.84 38.38 32.32
CA ASP A 863 -31.15 39.80 32.59
C ASP A 863 -31.93 40.40 31.41
N ARG A 864 -33.08 39.80 31.12
CA ARG A 864 -33.91 40.19 29.98
C ARG A 864 -34.44 41.62 30.14
N LYS A 865 -34.31 42.45 29.09
CA LYS A 865 -34.95 43.77 28.98
C LYS A 865 -36.30 43.67 28.25
N ASP A 866 -37.17 44.65 28.45
CA ASP A 866 -38.47 44.71 27.76
C ASP A 866 -38.29 44.74 26.24
N GLY A 867 -39.05 43.92 25.52
CA GLY A 867 -38.96 43.77 24.06
C GLY A 867 -37.90 42.78 23.56
N GLU A 868 -37.01 42.27 24.41
CA GLU A 868 -36.02 41.27 24.00
C GLU A 868 -36.58 39.84 24.02
N SER A 869 -36.03 38.98 23.16
CA SER A 869 -36.33 37.54 23.18
C SER A 869 -35.76 36.89 24.44
N PRO A 870 -36.50 35.98 25.11
CA PRO A 870 -36.00 35.28 26.29
C PRO A 870 -34.90 34.26 25.98
N TYR A 871 -34.86 33.75 24.74
CA TYR A 871 -33.86 32.77 24.30
C TYR A 871 -33.61 32.88 22.79
N LYS A 872 -32.49 32.34 22.33
CA LYS A 872 -32.17 32.20 20.91
C LYS A 872 -31.44 30.88 20.65
N TRP A 873 -31.73 30.26 19.51
CA TRP A 873 -30.97 29.14 18.98
C TRP A 873 -29.93 29.67 18.01
N GLU A 874 -28.70 29.21 18.17
CA GLU A 874 -27.58 29.57 17.35
C GLU A 874 -26.92 28.31 16.84
N PHE A 875 -26.53 28.32 15.57
CA PHE A 875 -25.84 27.19 15.00
C PHE A 875 -24.85 27.61 13.95
N THR A 876 -23.83 26.79 13.77
CA THR A 876 -22.81 26.92 12.73
C THR A 876 -22.47 25.54 12.20
N ILE A 877 -22.46 25.41 10.87
CA ILE A 877 -22.07 24.18 10.17
C ILE A 877 -20.90 24.49 9.23
N GLY A 878 -19.82 23.70 9.31
CA GLY A 878 -18.73 23.73 8.33
C GLY A 878 -17.81 24.95 8.41
N MET A 879 -18.11 25.93 9.25
CA MET A 879 -17.21 27.03 9.57
C MET A 879 -16.13 26.52 10.51
N MET A 880 -14.90 26.36 10.02
CA MET A 880 -13.73 26.37 10.90
C MET A 880 -13.61 27.79 11.47
N MET A 881 -13.83 27.91 12.78
CA MET A 881 -13.69 29.17 13.52
C MET A 881 -12.28 29.34 14.05
#